data_AF-A0A949ZDQ0-F1
#
_entry.id   AF-A0A949ZDQ0-F1
#
_cell.length_a   1.000
_cell.length_b   1.000
_cell.length_c   1.000
_cell.angle_alpha   90.00
_cell.angle_beta   90.00
_cell.angle_gamma   90.00
#
_symmetry.space_group_name_H-M   'P 1'
#
loop_
_entity.id
_entity.type
_entity.pdbx_description
1 polymer ?
#
loop_
_entity_poly.entity_id
_entity_poly.type
_entity_poly.pdbx_seq_one_letter_code
_entity_poly.pdbx_strand_id
1 'polypeptide(L)'
;SPHYLPDGRIVFSTTRQDQAQGVLLDQGDPQFSELDEDRAEQTFVLEVMNADGTGLHQITFNQSHDRDATVLANGRVLWSRWDNMPAVGGNRMSLYSANPDGSDLELYYGANSHDAGTNKSVIEFVHPHQMQNGNVLAIVRQFTDVDDGGNLVVIDGAHFVEDTQPLLAYPTLTGPAQTAATPNDVVTLPGPSPGGRFTAAYPLQDGTGRILVSWSECRLLDTTQTPPTIVPCTTTALAAPNARSALPLYSVFMFDPAQNTFQPVMQPTEGVMVSDIAVAQPRPLPNIIPDQSSSGSLNQNWVNANVGAIDIRSVYDFDGVDTAKPDIATVADPVKTPATAGSTVWPNRPARFVRLEKAVSIPPRTVLNLAQAAFGASNYMIEILGYAPVEPDGSVKIQVPAQVALRLSVLDANARRITPVQGVWLQVQPGELISCNGCHLPQASAQHPLSHGRQGLFHSAWAGASAAGVPFPNTIPAPVITASGTLEPFIPQSVGETMAEARMAWSCLNDHPQCAQMLPSVNVIYTDVWTNPAVATPGTSIFYRYEDLFTSGGEAFPTTALCITQWAANCRIEINYPNHIQPLWDAPRPNPPVANVNHTCTQGGCHAPVNAMGAAATPAGNLDLTKSASANVPQEFTSYQQLLFPHNTVIMGTQQTFGPYLNAGSANGGLSALFLNRFATGSGSTHAGYMTPAELRLLSEWLDIGAQYFNNPFDPIAPLN
;
A
#
# COMPACT_ATOMS: atom_id res chain seq x y z
N SER A 1 7.07 -14.35 -19.02
CA SER A 1 6.40 -15.66 -18.87
C SER A 1 4.99 -15.60 -19.42
N PRO A 2 4.76 -15.88 -20.72
CA PRO A 2 3.42 -15.94 -21.29
C PRO A 2 2.76 -17.30 -21.04
N HIS A 3 1.48 -17.31 -20.69
CA HIS A 3 0.69 -18.52 -20.48
C HIS A 3 -0.68 -18.40 -21.13
N TYR A 4 -1.16 -19.50 -21.72
CA TYR A 4 -2.54 -19.58 -22.16
C TYR A 4 -3.49 -19.69 -20.97
N LEU A 5 -4.50 -18.83 -20.96
CA LEU A 5 -5.69 -18.94 -20.15
C LEU A 5 -6.61 -20.03 -20.74
N PRO A 6 -7.47 -20.65 -19.92
CA PRO A 6 -8.31 -21.76 -20.36
C PRO A 6 -9.37 -21.36 -21.40
N ASP A 7 -9.66 -20.07 -21.57
CA ASP A 7 -10.54 -19.51 -22.60
C ASP A 7 -9.81 -19.16 -23.92
N GLY A 8 -8.51 -19.44 -24.02
CA GLY A 8 -7.69 -19.21 -25.21
C GLY A 8 -6.99 -17.85 -25.25
N ARG A 9 -7.22 -16.96 -24.28
CA ARG A 9 -6.42 -15.73 -24.11
C ARG A 9 -5.02 -16.06 -23.61
N ILE A 10 -4.14 -15.06 -23.60
CA ILE A 10 -2.74 -15.16 -23.15
C ILE A 10 -2.53 -14.15 -22.04
N VAL A 11 -2.07 -14.60 -20.87
CA VAL A 11 -1.57 -13.76 -19.77
C VAL A 11 -0.05 -13.68 -19.83
N PHE A 12 0.55 -12.52 -19.58
CA PHE A 12 1.99 -12.34 -19.62
C PHE A 12 2.46 -11.14 -18.80
N SER A 13 3.71 -11.18 -18.34
CA SER A 13 4.38 -10.04 -17.70
C SER A 13 4.98 -9.10 -18.74
N THR A 14 4.82 -7.79 -18.56
CA THR A 14 5.28 -6.77 -19.51
C THR A 14 5.52 -5.41 -18.85
N THR A 15 6.33 -4.56 -19.49
CA THR A 15 6.58 -3.18 -19.10
C THR A 15 5.73 -2.17 -19.87
N ARG A 16 4.73 -2.63 -20.64
CA ARG A 16 3.85 -1.76 -21.44
C ARG A 16 3.01 -0.85 -20.56
N GLN A 17 2.18 -1.43 -19.68
CA GLN A 17 1.37 -0.69 -18.71
C GLN A 17 0.30 0.15 -19.40
N ASP A 18 -0.38 -0.43 -20.41
CA ASP A 18 -1.22 0.32 -21.35
C ASP A 18 -2.42 1.00 -20.66
N GLN A 19 -3.05 0.35 -19.67
CA GLN A 19 -4.16 0.96 -18.92
C GLN A 19 -3.68 1.99 -17.91
N ALA A 20 -2.54 1.75 -17.24
CA ALA A 20 -1.93 2.75 -16.37
C ALA A 20 -1.59 4.03 -17.15
N GLN A 21 -1.07 3.91 -18.37
CA GLN A 21 -0.86 5.05 -19.28
C GLN A 21 -2.16 5.78 -19.65
N GLY A 22 -3.27 5.05 -19.85
CA GLY A 22 -4.58 5.67 -20.07
C GLY A 22 -5.05 6.47 -18.84
N VAL A 23 -4.86 5.90 -17.65
CA VAL A 23 -5.19 6.54 -16.37
C VAL A 23 -4.36 7.81 -16.11
N LEU A 24 -3.10 7.87 -16.59
CA LEU A 24 -2.29 9.09 -16.58
C LEU A 24 -2.89 10.20 -17.47
N LEU A 25 -3.34 9.87 -18.68
CA LEU A 25 -4.01 10.85 -19.56
C LEU A 25 -5.27 11.42 -18.93
N ASP A 26 -6.08 10.58 -18.28
CA ASP A 26 -7.30 11.01 -17.59
C ASP A 26 -7.02 11.96 -16.40
N GLN A 27 -5.78 11.94 -15.90
CA GLN A 27 -5.25 12.84 -14.87
C GLN A 27 -4.59 14.10 -15.46
N GLY A 28 -4.41 14.18 -16.78
CA GLY A 28 -3.75 15.30 -17.45
C GLY A 28 -2.22 15.15 -17.56
N ASP A 29 -1.68 13.99 -17.20
CA ASP A 29 -0.25 13.67 -17.26
C ASP A 29 0.15 13.08 -18.62
N PRO A 30 1.43 13.18 -19.02
CA PRO A 30 1.93 12.47 -20.19
C PRO A 30 1.92 10.96 -19.98
N GLN A 31 1.78 10.20 -21.07
CA GLN A 31 1.88 8.75 -21.02
C GLN A 31 3.32 8.29 -20.87
N PHE A 32 3.55 7.39 -19.91
CA PHE A 32 4.82 6.69 -19.75
C PHE A 32 4.60 5.37 -19.03
N SER A 33 5.50 4.42 -19.26
CA SER A 33 5.64 3.24 -18.41
C SER A 33 6.50 3.61 -17.21
N GLU A 34 5.97 3.46 -16.01
CA GLU A 34 6.63 3.86 -14.77
C GLU A 34 7.87 3.03 -14.45
N LEU A 35 8.75 3.64 -13.66
CA LEU A 35 9.84 2.95 -12.99
C LEU A 35 9.34 2.25 -11.72
N ASP A 36 10.08 1.22 -11.30
CA ASP A 36 9.91 0.59 -10.00
C ASP A 36 10.11 1.58 -8.83
N GLU A 37 9.76 1.17 -7.61
CA GLU A 37 9.86 2.04 -6.44
C GLU A 37 11.31 2.45 -6.08
N ASP A 38 12.31 1.68 -6.53
CA ASP A 38 13.74 2.02 -6.43
C ASP A 38 14.21 2.99 -7.54
N ARG A 39 13.35 3.25 -8.53
CA ARG A 39 13.61 4.04 -9.74
C ARG A 39 14.76 3.50 -10.58
N ALA A 40 14.95 2.18 -10.58
CA ALA A 40 16.07 1.51 -11.24
C ALA A 40 15.71 1.05 -12.66
N GLU A 41 14.55 0.42 -12.83
CA GLU A 41 14.08 -0.08 -14.13
C GLU A 41 12.57 0.10 -14.30
N GLN A 42 12.05 -0.21 -15.49
CA GLN A 42 10.61 -0.11 -15.76
C GLN A 42 9.86 -1.26 -15.08
N THR A 43 8.71 -0.93 -14.49
CA THR A 43 7.91 -1.90 -13.75
C THR A 43 7.34 -2.98 -14.66
N PHE A 44 7.37 -4.23 -14.18
CA PHE A 44 6.68 -5.33 -14.83
C PHE A 44 5.29 -5.43 -14.20
N VAL A 45 4.25 -5.47 -15.02
CA VAL A 45 2.88 -5.77 -14.62
C VAL A 45 2.36 -6.95 -15.43
N LEU A 46 1.18 -7.47 -15.08
CA LEU A 46 0.52 -8.51 -15.85
C LEU A 46 -0.55 -7.93 -16.77
N GLU A 47 -0.56 -8.38 -18.02
CA GLU A 47 -1.57 -8.08 -19.01
C GLU A 47 -2.11 -9.37 -19.64
N VAL A 48 -3.34 -9.29 -20.14
CA VAL A 48 -4.04 -10.35 -20.87
C VAL A 48 -4.41 -9.87 -22.27
N MET A 49 -4.29 -10.74 -23.27
CA MET A 49 -4.69 -10.45 -24.65
C MET A 49 -5.35 -11.65 -25.32
N ASN A 50 -6.06 -11.42 -26.42
CA ASN A 50 -6.52 -12.48 -27.31
C ASN A 50 -5.32 -13.20 -27.97
N ALA A 51 -5.53 -14.44 -28.41
CA ALA A 51 -4.49 -15.23 -29.09
C ALA A 51 -3.95 -14.58 -30.38
N ASP A 52 -4.70 -13.67 -31.00
CA ASP A 52 -4.30 -12.90 -32.17
C ASP A 52 -3.55 -11.59 -31.84
N GLY A 53 -3.33 -11.30 -30.56
CA GLY A 53 -2.66 -10.11 -30.06
C GLY A 53 -3.56 -8.88 -29.88
N THR A 54 -4.87 -9.00 -30.10
CA THR A 54 -5.83 -7.92 -29.86
C THR A 54 -6.38 -7.93 -28.42
N GLY A 55 -7.12 -6.89 -28.03
CA GLY A 55 -7.87 -6.88 -26.77
C GLY A 55 -6.98 -6.90 -25.53
N LEU A 56 -5.89 -6.12 -25.54
CA LEU A 56 -4.98 -6.02 -24.41
C LEU A 56 -5.69 -5.40 -23.20
N HIS A 57 -5.52 -6.02 -22.03
CA HIS A 57 -6.16 -5.65 -20.77
C HIS A 57 -5.17 -5.87 -19.62
N GLN A 58 -4.90 -4.83 -18.83
CA GLN A 58 -3.97 -4.91 -17.70
C GLN A 58 -4.72 -5.44 -16.47
N ILE A 59 -4.12 -6.41 -15.79
CA ILE A 59 -4.75 -7.09 -14.66
C ILE A 59 -4.04 -6.79 -13.32
N THR A 60 -2.85 -6.22 -13.35
CA THR A 60 -2.16 -5.75 -12.13
C THR A 60 -1.62 -4.33 -12.27
N PHE A 61 -1.61 -3.58 -11.15
CA PHE A 61 -1.25 -2.17 -11.09
C PHE A 61 -0.20 -1.86 -10.02
N ASN A 62 0.58 -2.87 -9.60
CA ASN A 62 1.66 -2.70 -8.62
C ASN A 62 2.68 -1.65 -9.10
N GLN A 63 3.35 -0.97 -8.17
CA GLN A 63 4.40 0.02 -8.48
C GLN A 63 5.82 -0.59 -8.51
N SER A 64 5.89 -1.90 -8.29
CA SER A 64 7.07 -2.75 -8.41
C SER A 64 6.69 -3.99 -9.23
N HIS A 65 7.57 -4.97 -9.38
CA HIS A 65 7.37 -6.04 -10.36
C HIS A 65 6.30 -7.08 -9.99
N ASP A 66 5.38 -7.34 -10.91
CA ASP A 66 4.58 -8.57 -11.00
C ASP A 66 5.11 -9.43 -12.17
N ARG A 67 5.70 -10.59 -11.83
CA ARG A 67 6.41 -11.44 -12.80
C ARG A 67 6.19 -12.92 -12.55
N ASP A 68 6.63 -13.74 -13.51
CA ASP A 68 6.56 -15.21 -13.41
C ASP A 68 5.13 -15.74 -13.26
N ALA A 69 4.18 -15.15 -14.01
CA ALA A 69 2.79 -15.58 -14.02
C ALA A 69 2.64 -17.03 -14.48
N THR A 70 1.70 -17.75 -13.87
CA THR A 70 1.29 -19.12 -14.18
C THR A 70 -0.22 -19.27 -13.98
N VAL A 71 -0.82 -20.29 -14.59
CA VAL A 71 -2.28 -20.54 -14.49
C VAL A 71 -2.53 -21.81 -13.68
N LEU A 72 -3.22 -21.63 -12.54
CA LEU A 72 -3.62 -22.69 -11.63
C LEU A 72 -4.78 -23.51 -12.22
N ALA A 73 -4.94 -24.75 -11.76
CA ALA A 73 -6.00 -25.66 -12.18
C ALA A 73 -7.41 -25.11 -11.87
N ASN A 74 -7.55 -24.27 -10.84
CA ASN A 74 -8.80 -23.60 -10.50
C ASN A 74 -9.13 -22.41 -11.44
N GLY A 75 -8.26 -22.08 -12.39
CA GLY A 75 -8.44 -21.00 -13.36
C GLY A 75 -7.82 -19.67 -12.97
N ARG A 76 -7.39 -19.51 -11.71
CA ARG A 76 -6.74 -18.28 -11.24
C ARG A 76 -5.33 -18.15 -11.79
N VAL A 77 -4.86 -16.91 -11.90
CA VAL A 77 -3.47 -16.60 -12.22
C VAL A 77 -2.70 -16.49 -10.89
N LEU A 78 -1.51 -17.10 -10.82
CA LEU A 78 -0.56 -17.02 -9.71
C LEU A 78 0.75 -16.42 -10.24
N TRP A 79 1.40 -15.55 -9.48
CA TRP A 79 2.67 -14.93 -9.89
C TRP A 79 3.50 -14.53 -8.68
N SER A 80 4.71 -14.04 -8.94
CA SER A 80 5.62 -13.46 -7.93
C SER A 80 5.51 -11.95 -7.98
N ARG A 81 5.08 -11.33 -6.88
CA ARG A 81 4.96 -9.88 -6.71
C ARG A 81 6.08 -9.37 -5.83
N TRP A 82 6.83 -8.39 -6.31
CA TRP A 82 7.76 -7.60 -5.51
C TRP A 82 6.98 -6.47 -4.81
N ASP A 83 6.82 -6.58 -3.50
CA ASP A 83 6.37 -5.48 -2.66
C ASP A 83 7.62 -4.75 -2.15
N ASN A 84 7.84 -3.52 -2.64
CA ASN A 84 9.01 -2.69 -2.31
C ASN A 84 8.63 -1.31 -1.74
N MET A 85 7.47 -1.22 -1.08
CA MET A 85 6.93 0.08 -0.73
C MET A 85 7.87 0.87 0.22
N PRO A 86 8.41 2.04 -0.20
CA PRO A 86 9.45 2.73 0.55
C PRO A 86 9.03 3.22 1.94
N ALA A 87 7.73 3.48 2.15
CA ALA A 87 7.19 3.98 3.41
C ALA A 87 7.20 2.95 4.55
N VAL A 88 7.41 1.68 4.23
CA VAL A 88 7.17 0.52 5.11
C VAL A 88 8.32 -0.47 5.08
N GLY A 89 9.24 -0.35 4.11
CA GLY A 89 10.51 -1.07 4.09
C GLY A 89 10.38 -2.57 3.82
N GLY A 90 9.22 -3.03 3.35
CA GLY A 90 9.08 -4.37 2.79
C GLY A 90 9.82 -4.37 1.47
N ASN A 91 10.83 -5.23 1.32
CA ASN A 91 11.53 -5.51 0.07
C ASN A 91 11.54 -7.03 -0.06
N ARG A 92 10.47 -7.57 -0.64
CA ARG A 92 10.14 -9.01 -0.64
C ARG A 92 9.37 -9.40 -1.89
N MET A 93 9.64 -10.60 -2.44
CA MET A 93 8.84 -11.21 -3.50
C MET A 93 7.99 -12.36 -2.97
N SER A 94 6.69 -12.12 -2.82
CA SER A 94 5.71 -13.09 -2.35
C SER A 94 4.83 -13.58 -3.49
N LEU A 95 4.08 -14.65 -3.26
CA LEU A 95 3.17 -15.19 -4.25
C LEU A 95 1.78 -14.56 -4.11
N TYR A 96 1.24 -14.02 -5.20
CA TYR A 96 -0.09 -13.41 -5.27
C TYR A 96 -0.95 -14.12 -6.31
N SER A 97 -2.28 -14.03 -6.15
CA SER A 97 -3.22 -14.60 -7.11
C SER A 97 -4.44 -13.72 -7.34
N ALA A 98 -5.02 -13.82 -8.53
CA ALA A 98 -6.23 -13.09 -8.94
C ALA A 98 -6.99 -13.90 -10.00
N ASN A 99 -8.21 -13.48 -10.30
CA ASN A 99 -8.93 -13.96 -11.47
C ASN A 99 -8.24 -13.47 -12.76
N PRO A 100 -8.49 -14.13 -13.90
CA PRO A 100 -7.91 -13.72 -15.19
C PRO A 100 -8.22 -12.29 -15.65
N ASP A 101 -9.24 -11.64 -15.10
CA ASP A 101 -9.59 -10.24 -15.38
C ASP A 101 -8.94 -9.24 -14.40
N GLY A 102 -8.19 -9.73 -13.40
CA GLY A 102 -7.55 -8.92 -12.37
C GLY A 102 -8.40 -8.63 -11.15
N SER A 103 -9.63 -9.16 -11.07
CA SER A 103 -10.47 -9.11 -9.87
C SER A 103 -10.03 -10.14 -8.82
N ASP A 104 -10.50 -9.96 -7.60
CA ASP A 104 -10.26 -10.84 -6.45
C ASP A 104 -8.75 -10.99 -6.14
N LEU A 105 -7.97 -9.91 -6.29
CA LEU A 105 -6.55 -9.93 -5.96
C LEU A 105 -6.34 -10.23 -4.47
N GLU A 106 -5.52 -11.25 -4.17
CA GLU A 106 -5.11 -11.59 -2.81
C GLU A 106 -3.66 -12.09 -2.74
N LEU A 107 -3.03 -11.95 -1.57
CA LEU A 107 -1.82 -12.71 -1.26
C LEU A 107 -2.16 -14.20 -1.31
N TYR A 108 -1.37 -14.97 -2.04
CA TYR A 108 -1.47 -16.43 -2.05
C TYR A 108 -0.61 -17.05 -0.95
N TYR A 109 0.68 -16.70 -0.89
CA TYR A 109 1.62 -17.25 0.08
C TYR A 109 2.87 -16.38 0.30
N GLY A 110 3.31 -16.31 1.56
CA GLY A 110 4.72 -16.15 1.90
C GLY A 110 5.18 -14.78 2.37
N ALA A 111 4.28 -13.83 2.63
CA ALA A 111 4.64 -12.46 3.05
C ALA A 111 5.50 -12.41 4.32
N ASN A 112 5.44 -13.43 5.18
CA ASN A 112 6.28 -13.58 6.37
C ASN A 112 7.09 -14.89 6.40
N SER A 113 7.20 -15.60 5.28
CA SER A 113 7.87 -16.92 5.19
C SER A 113 9.25 -16.85 4.55
N HIS A 114 9.84 -15.65 4.48
CA HIS A 114 11.08 -15.37 3.77
C HIS A 114 12.35 -15.78 4.54
N ASP A 115 12.33 -15.93 5.86
CA ASP A 115 13.50 -16.31 6.68
C ASP A 115 13.78 -17.83 6.65
N ALA A 116 13.75 -18.42 5.46
CA ALA A 116 13.75 -19.86 5.22
C ALA A 116 14.94 -20.38 4.42
N GLY A 117 15.86 -19.50 4.03
CA GLY A 117 17.09 -19.90 3.34
C GLY A 117 18.13 -20.55 4.26
N THR A 118 19.28 -20.89 3.68
CA THR A 118 20.45 -21.40 4.41
C THR A 118 20.82 -20.44 5.55
N ASN A 119 20.99 -20.97 6.76
CA ASN A 119 21.24 -20.19 7.97
C ASN A 119 20.17 -19.12 8.28
N LYS A 120 18.91 -19.36 7.87
CA LYS A 120 17.80 -18.41 7.99
C LYS A 120 18.04 -17.10 7.21
N SER A 121 18.78 -17.18 6.11
CA SER A 121 18.87 -16.06 5.19
C SER A 121 17.50 -15.76 4.58
N VAL A 122 17.22 -14.49 4.34
CA VAL A 122 16.05 -14.06 3.56
C VAL A 122 16.12 -14.72 2.17
N ILE A 123 15.01 -15.29 1.72
CA ILE A 123 14.80 -15.77 0.35
C ILE A 123 13.59 -15.08 -0.25
N GLU A 124 13.46 -15.17 -1.55
CA GLU A 124 12.38 -14.63 -2.36
C GLU A 124 11.75 -15.76 -3.17
N PHE A 125 10.42 -15.74 -3.35
CA PHE A 125 9.70 -16.76 -4.10
C PHE A 125 9.58 -16.35 -5.57
N VAL A 126 10.10 -17.18 -6.48
CA VAL A 126 10.08 -16.93 -7.93
C VAL A 126 9.72 -18.20 -8.72
N HIS A 127 9.32 -18.02 -9.98
CA HIS A 127 8.97 -19.12 -10.90
C HIS A 127 7.95 -20.15 -10.34
N PRO A 128 6.77 -19.71 -9.84
CA PRO A 128 5.78 -20.62 -9.31
C PRO A 128 5.12 -21.46 -10.42
N HIS A 129 4.93 -22.77 -10.15
CA HIS A 129 4.17 -23.68 -11.00
C HIS A 129 3.37 -24.66 -10.15
N GLN A 130 2.08 -24.83 -10.48
CA GLN A 130 1.27 -25.82 -9.77
C GLN A 130 1.64 -27.25 -10.20
N MET A 131 1.87 -28.10 -9.21
CA MET A 131 2.06 -29.54 -9.35
C MET A 131 0.72 -30.26 -9.52
N GLN A 132 0.74 -31.49 -10.01
CA GLN A 132 -0.47 -32.28 -10.25
C GLN A 132 -1.29 -32.57 -8.97
N ASN A 133 -0.64 -32.56 -7.79
CA ASN A 133 -1.29 -32.74 -6.50
C ASN A 133 -1.93 -31.44 -5.93
N GLY A 134 -1.81 -30.32 -6.65
CA GLY A 134 -2.36 -29.02 -6.24
C GLY A 134 -1.36 -28.11 -5.51
N ASN A 135 -0.25 -28.64 -4.99
CA ASN A 135 0.80 -27.84 -4.36
C ASN A 135 1.52 -26.96 -5.39
N VAL A 136 2.18 -25.91 -4.92
CA VAL A 136 2.96 -25.00 -5.75
C VAL A 136 4.43 -25.36 -5.64
N LEU A 137 5.07 -25.64 -6.77
CA LEU A 137 6.52 -25.70 -6.90
C LEU A 137 7.04 -24.28 -7.13
N ALA A 138 8.07 -23.86 -6.42
CA ALA A 138 8.70 -22.54 -6.61
C ALA A 138 10.22 -22.64 -6.41
N ILE A 139 10.94 -21.66 -6.94
CA ILE A 139 12.37 -21.47 -6.64
C ILE A 139 12.48 -20.42 -5.53
N VAL A 140 13.30 -20.71 -4.52
CA VAL A 140 13.65 -19.77 -3.46
C VAL A 140 15.11 -19.36 -3.56
N ARG A 141 15.36 -18.05 -3.57
CA ARG A 141 16.71 -17.49 -3.72
C ARG A 141 16.84 -16.10 -3.13
N GLN A 142 18.06 -15.63 -2.90
CA GLN A 142 18.32 -14.22 -2.66
C GLN A 142 18.21 -13.42 -3.97
N PHE A 143 17.98 -12.10 -3.85
CA PHE A 143 17.99 -11.19 -4.99
C PHE A 143 19.31 -11.27 -5.77
N THR A 144 20.46 -11.28 -5.09
CA THR A 144 21.79 -11.22 -5.73
C THR A 144 22.70 -12.39 -5.34
N ASP A 145 23.78 -12.56 -6.13
CA ASP A 145 24.99 -13.33 -5.77
C ASP A 145 24.82 -14.84 -5.56
N VAL A 146 23.77 -15.43 -6.15
CA VAL A 146 23.48 -16.88 -6.08
C VAL A 146 23.58 -17.57 -7.46
N ASP A 147 24.45 -17.07 -8.34
CA ASP A 147 24.68 -17.61 -9.68
C ASP A 147 23.37 -17.80 -10.47
N ASP A 148 22.46 -16.83 -10.36
CA ASP A 148 21.10 -16.80 -10.94
C ASP A 148 20.12 -17.90 -10.50
N GLY A 149 20.56 -18.84 -9.66
CA GLY A 149 19.76 -19.98 -9.23
C GLY A 149 19.28 -19.92 -7.79
N GLY A 150 18.51 -20.93 -7.41
CA GLY A 150 17.99 -21.10 -6.05
C GLY A 150 17.74 -22.55 -5.69
N ASN A 151 17.15 -22.74 -4.51
CA ASN A 151 16.62 -24.04 -4.09
C ASN A 151 15.20 -24.24 -4.63
N LEU A 152 14.84 -25.48 -4.91
CA LEU A 152 13.50 -25.83 -5.37
C LEU A 152 12.66 -26.25 -4.16
N VAL A 153 11.49 -25.65 -3.96
CA VAL A 153 10.59 -25.93 -2.84
C VAL A 153 9.18 -26.27 -3.32
N VAL A 154 8.50 -27.10 -2.53
CA VAL A 154 7.07 -27.40 -2.66
C VAL A 154 6.32 -26.69 -1.54
N ILE A 155 5.28 -25.94 -1.89
CA ILE A 155 4.48 -25.08 -1.02
C ILE A 155 3.02 -25.56 -1.03
N ASP A 156 2.47 -25.84 0.15
CA ASP A 156 1.05 -26.09 0.36
C ASP A 156 0.27 -24.77 0.55
N GLY A 157 0.16 -23.98 -0.51
CA GLY A 157 -0.60 -22.72 -0.48
C GLY A 157 -2.13 -22.91 -0.48
N ALA A 158 -2.62 -24.13 -0.71
CA ALA A 158 -4.05 -24.42 -0.66
C ALA A 158 -4.58 -24.41 0.78
N HIS A 159 -3.74 -24.83 1.74
CA HIS A 159 -4.12 -24.89 3.16
C HIS A 159 -3.44 -23.80 4.01
N PHE A 160 -2.37 -23.18 3.53
CA PHE A 160 -1.58 -22.19 4.28
C PHE A 160 -1.40 -20.88 3.52
N VAL A 161 -1.25 -19.79 4.27
CA VAL A 161 -0.81 -18.49 3.74
C VAL A 161 0.64 -18.17 4.11
N GLU A 162 1.13 -18.73 5.22
CA GLU A 162 2.53 -18.68 5.65
C GLU A 162 2.98 -20.08 6.07
N ASP A 163 4.29 -20.30 6.21
CA ASP A 163 4.89 -21.61 6.51
C ASP A 163 4.28 -22.32 7.73
N THR A 164 3.81 -21.54 8.70
CA THR A 164 3.19 -22.06 9.94
C THR A 164 1.77 -21.54 10.19
N GLN A 165 1.18 -20.82 9.22
CA GLN A 165 -0.17 -20.23 9.38
C GLN A 165 -1.17 -20.88 8.41
N PRO A 166 -2.00 -21.82 8.89
CA PRO A 166 -3.06 -22.41 8.09
C PRO A 166 -4.23 -21.43 7.91
N LEU A 167 -5.05 -21.70 6.90
CA LEU A 167 -6.38 -21.09 6.76
C LEU A 167 -7.32 -21.59 7.88
N LEU A 168 -8.35 -20.81 8.18
CA LEU A 168 -9.35 -21.09 9.20
C LEU A 168 -10.09 -22.42 8.98
N ALA A 169 -10.21 -22.84 7.72
CA ALA A 169 -10.81 -24.13 7.36
C ALA A 169 -9.96 -25.34 7.80
N TYR A 170 -8.68 -25.15 8.13
CA TYR A 170 -7.71 -26.20 8.45
C TYR A 170 -6.97 -25.94 9.78
N PRO A 171 -7.69 -25.72 10.89
CA PRO A 171 -7.11 -25.21 12.14
C PRO A 171 -6.18 -26.19 12.86
N THR A 172 -6.13 -27.46 12.44
CA THR A 172 -5.29 -28.50 13.04
C THR A 172 -3.92 -28.64 12.39
N LEU A 173 -3.67 -27.96 11.27
CA LEU A 173 -2.39 -27.99 10.58
C LEU A 173 -1.39 -27.01 11.22
N THR A 174 -0.10 -27.35 11.24
CA THR A 174 0.93 -26.54 11.93
C THR A 174 2.13 -26.17 11.07
N GLY A 175 2.22 -26.70 9.85
CA GLY A 175 3.39 -26.59 8.98
C GLY A 175 4.46 -27.68 9.24
N PRO A 176 5.60 -27.62 8.54
CA PRO A 176 5.95 -26.59 7.56
C PRO A 176 5.10 -26.74 6.28
N ALA A 177 4.60 -25.62 5.78
CA ALA A 177 3.87 -25.56 4.51
C ALA A 177 4.82 -25.52 3.31
N GLN A 178 6.08 -25.11 3.52
CA GLN A 178 7.12 -25.14 2.51
C GLN A 178 8.20 -26.18 2.83
N THR A 179 8.55 -27.01 1.87
CA THR A 179 9.55 -28.07 2.02
C THR A 179 10.44 -28.14 0.79
N ALA A 180 11.69 -28.58 0.96
CA ALA A 180 12.59 -28.78 -0.17
C ALA A 180 12.03 -29.85 -1.13
N ALA A 181 11.98 -29.54 -2.42
CA ALA A 181 11.51 -30.46 -3.44
C ALA A 181 12.53 -31.57 -3.74
N THR A 182 13.79 -31.37 -3.36
CA THR A 182 14.90 -32.29 -3.60
C THR A 182 15.66 -32.52 -2.29
N PRO A 183 16.33 -33.68 -2.13
CA PRO A 183 17.23 -33.91 -1.00
C PRO A 183 18.63 -33.32 -1.22
N ASN A 184 18.87 -32.62 -2.32
CA ASN A 184 20.13 -31.96 -2.59
C ASN A 184 20.34 -30.82 -1.58
N ASP A 185 21.56 -30.69 -1.05
CA ASP A 185 21.94 -29.60 -0.15
C ASP A 185 22.18 -28.31 -0.95
N VAL A 186 21.09 -27.62 -1.29
CA VAL A 186 21.13 -26.38 -2.07
C VAL A 186 21.28 -25.18 -1.14
N VAL A 187 22.40 -24.48 -1.30
CA VAL A 187 22.75 -23.29 -0.53
C VAL A 187 22.20 -22.03 -1.22
N THR A 188 21.36 -21.28 -0.49
CA THR A 188 20.73 -20.03 -0.96
C THR A 188 21.56 -18.78 -0.67
N LEU A 189 22.82 -18.96 -0.26
CA LEU A 189 23.80 -17.91 -0.02
C LEU A 189 24.89 -17.92 -1.10
N PRO A 190 25.64 -16.82 -1.28
CA PRO A 190 26.75 -16.77 -2.23
C PRO A 190 27.85 -17.79 -1.94
N GLY A 191 28.46 -18.32 -3.00
CA GLY A 191 29.51 -19.33 -2.93
C GLY A 191 29.07 -20.72 -3.38
N PRO A 192 29.87 -21.77 -3.09
CA PRO A 192 29.57 -23.13 -3.52
C PRO A 192 28.27 -23.68 -2.91
N SER A 193 27.43 -24.30 -3.74
CA SER A 193 26.20 -24.98 -3.33
C SER A 193 26.32 -26.48 -3.63
N PRO A 194 26.62 -27.36 -2.66
CA PRO A 194 26.93 -28.77 -2.91
C PRO A 194 25.89 -29.51 -3.74
N GLY A 195 24.61 -29.20 -3.53
CA GLY A 195 23.46 -29.72 -4.26
C GLY A 195 23.22 -29.10 -5.65
N GLY A 196 24.08 -28.20 -6.10
CA GLY A 196 23.87 -27.37 -7.27
C GLY A 196 22.84 -26.25 -7.02
N ARG A 197 22.36 -25.62 -8.09
CA ARG A 197 21.25 -24.64 -8.02
C ARG A 197 20.31 -24.79 -9.22
N PHE A 198 19.08 -24.31 -9.07
CA PHE A 198 18.03 -24.37 -10.08
C PHE A 198 17.67 -22.98 -10.59
N THR A 199 17.52 -22.81 -11.90
CA THR A 199 17.03 -21.55 -12.52
C THR A 199 15.60 -21.65 -13.02
N ALA A 200 15.15 -22.85 -13.36
CA ALA A 200 13.77 -23.11 -13.80
C ALA A 200 13.32 -24.50 -13.37
N ALA A 201 12.01 -24.67 -13.15
CA ALA A 201 11.41 -25.96 -12.92
C ALA A 201 9.98 -26.00 -13.46
N TYR A 202 9.63 -27.10 -14.12
CA TYR A 202 8.30 -27.31 -14.70
C TYR A 202 7.80 -28.72 -14.30
N PRO A 203 6.79 -28.83 -13.42
CA PRO A 203 6.21 -30.12 -13.06
C PRO A 203 5.39 -30.70 -14.23
N LEU A 204 5.62 -31.97 -14.58
CA LEU A 204 4.84 -32.66 -15.59
C LEU A 204 3.44 -32.99 -15.07
N GLN A 205 2.46 -32.99 -15.97
CA GLN A 205 1.04 -33.22 -15.67
C GLN A 205 0.58 -34.56 -16.27
N ASP A 206 1.47 -35.56 -16.27
CA ASP A 206 1.31 -36.86 -16.92
C ASP A 206 1.11 -38.02 -15.93
N GLY A 207 0.93 -37.73 -14.64
CA GLY A 207 0.73 -38.73 -13.59
C GLY A 207 2.02 -39.27 -12.98
N THR A 208 3.20 -38.92 -13.51
CA THR A 208 4.46 -39.48 -13.00
C THR A 208 5.05 -38.68 -11.84
N GLY A 209 4.58 -37.44 -11.61
CA GLY A 209 5.17 -36.52 -10.64
C GLY A 209 6.59 -36.06 -10.97
N ARG A 210 7.05 -36.25 -12.22
CA ARG A 210 8.40 -35.84 -12.66
C ARG A 210 8.43 -34.35 -12.93
N ILE A 211 9.61 -33.77 -12.85
CA ILE A 211 9.83 -32.33 -12.99
C ILE A 211 10.96 -32.12 -13.99
N LEU A 212 10.74 -31.33 -15.04
CA LEU A 212 11.84 -30.83 -15.86
C LEU A 212 12.47 -29.65 -15.14
N VAL A 213 13.78 -29.70 -14.91
CA VAL A 213 14.51 -28.67 -14.18
C VAL A 213 15.68 -28.16 -15.01
N SER A 214 15.94 -26.86 -14.91
CA SER A 214 17.21 -26.29 -15.34
C SER A 214 18.11 -26.23 -14.12
N TRP A 215 19.15 -27.06 -14.12
CA TRP A 215 20.00 -27.31 -12.96
C TRP A 215 21.46 -27.21 -13.35
N SER A 216 22.24 -26.53 -12.51
CA SER A 216 23.70 -26.58 -12.57
C SER A 216 24.18 -27.43 -11.41
N GLU A 217 24.87 -28.51 -11.73
CA GLU A 217 25.67 -29.26 -10.76
C GLU A 217 26.69 -28.34 -10.08
N CYS A 218 27.11 -28.71 -8.88
CA CYS A 218 28.12 -27.95 -8.16
C CYS A 218 29.52 -28.17 -8.77
N ARG A 219 30.16 -27.06 -9.15
CA ARG A 219 31.46 -27.03 -9.83
C ARG A 219 32.39 -26.06 -9.10
N LEU A 220 33.63 -26.48 -8.85
CA LEU A 220 34.68 -25.67 -8.22
C LEU A 220 35.84 -25.47 -9.18
N LEU A 221 36.59 -24.40 -8.97
CA LEU A 221 37.90 -24.18 -9.57
C LEU A 221 38.98 -24.80 -8.68
N ASP A 222 39.70 -25.79 -9.21
CA ASP A 222 40.94 -26.26 -8.63
C ASP A 222 42.08 -25.31 -9.01
N THR A 223 42.39 -24.39 -8.10
CA THR A 223 43.46 -23.40 -8.27
C THR A 223 44.85 -23.96 -8.04
N THR A 224 44.99 -25.25 -7.70
CA THR A 224 46.30 -25.91 -7.58
C THR A 224 46.89 -26.28 -8.95
N GLN A 225 46.06 -26.26 -10.00
CA GLN A 225 46.45 -26.51 -11.38
C GLN A 225 46.56 -25.19 -12.16
N THR A 226 47.46 -25.14 -13.17
CA THR A 226 47.64 -23.97 -14.04
C THR A 226 47.52 -24.40 -15.50
N PRO A 227 46.47 -23.95 -16.24
CA PRO A 227 45.36 -23.11 -15.76
C PRO A 227 44.45 -23.85 -14.77
N PRO A 228 43.66 -23.14 -13.94
CA PRO A 228 42.71 -23.77 -13.02
C PRO A 228 41.77 -24.71 -13.76
N THR A 229 41.56 -25.91 -13.21
CA THR A 229 40.65 -26.90 -13.79
C THR A 229 39.33 -26.93 -13.04
N ILE A 230 38.27 -27.39 -13.70
CA ILE A 230 36.95 -27.50 -13.08
C ILE A 230 36.80 -28.89 -12.48
N VAL A 231 36.45 -28.95 -11.20
CA VAL A 231 36.27 -30.19 -10.43
C VAL A 231 34.88 -30.22 -9.78
N PRO A 232 34.30 -31.41 -9.54
CA PRO A 232 33.03 -31.52 -8.83
C PRO A 232 33.18 -31.15 -7.34
N CYS A 233 32.09 -30.69 -6.74
CA CYS A 233 32.04 -30.37 -5.30
C CYS A 233 32.00 -31.62 -4.42
N THR A 234 33.12 -32.32 -4.32
CA THR A 234 33.31 -33.38 -3.32
C THR A 234 33.47 -32.76 -1.92
N THR A 235 33.21 -33.54 -0.87
CA THR A 235 33.45 -33.11 0.52
C THR A 235 34.87 -32.59 0.74
N THR A 236 35.87 -33.24 0.13
CA THR A 236 37.27 -32.81 0.15
C THR A 236 37.48 -31.47 -0.55
N ALA A 237 36.90 -31.28 -1.74
CA ALA A 237 37.07 -30.05 -2.51
C ALA A 237 36.38 -28.85 -1.84
N LEU A 238 35.22 -29.06 -1.24
CA LEU A 238 34.49 -28.05 -0.46
C LEU A 238 35.22 -27.66 0.84
N ALA A 239 35.95 -28.59 1.44
CA ALA A 239 36.75 -28.33 2.65
C ALA A 239 38.08 -27.60 2.37
N ALA A 240 38.44 -27.39 1.09
CA ALA A 240 39.67 -26.70 0.74
C ALA A 240 39.63 -25.22 1.20
N PRO A 241 40.74 -24.69 1.74
CA PRO A 241 40.82 -23.27 2.09
C PRO A 241 40.65 -22.42 0.83
N ASN A 242 39.62 -21.58 0.81
CA ASN A 242 39.21 -20.76 -0.34
C ASN A 242 38.64 -21.56 -1.53
N ALA A 243 37.77 -22.55 -1.29
CA ALA A 243 36.98 -23.16 -2.35
C ALA A 243 36.21 -22.07 -3.15
N ARG A 244 36.44 -22.01 -4.46
CA ARG A 244 35.81 -21.04 -5.37
C ARG A 244 34.91 -21.75 -6.36
N SER A 245 33.67 -21.30 -6.50
CA SER A 245 32.77 -21.78 -7.55
C SER A 245 33.36 -21.50 -8.93
N ALA A 246 33.22 -22.47 -9.83
CA ALA A 246 33.33 -22.20 -11.26
C ALA A 246 32.04 -21.54 -11.75
N LEU A 247 32.03 -21.00 -12.98
CA LEU A 247 30.80 -20.50 -13.58
C LEU A 247 29.75 -21.62 -13.64
N PRO A 248 28.47 -21.31 -13.35
CA PRO A 248 27.40 -22.29 -13.40
C PRO A 248 27.24 -22.83 -14.83
N LEU A 249 26.76 -24.06 -14.94
CA LEU A 249 26.55 -24.76 -16.20
C LEU A 249 25.14 -25.35 -16.22
N TYR A 250 24.16 -24.47 -16.35
CA TYR A 250 22.75 -24.82 -16.36
C TYR A 250 22.38 -25.63 -17.61
N SER A 251 21.81 -26.82 -17.41
CA SER A 251 21.23 -27.64 -18.47
C SER A 251 19.91 -28.26 -18.00
N VAL A 252 19.17 -28.86 -18.93
CA VAL A 252 17.88 -29.49 -18.64
C VAL A 252 18.06 -30.92 -18.17
N PHE A 253 17.47 -31.22 -17.01
CA PHE A 253 17.38 -32.55 -16.43
C PHE A 253 15.91 -32.92 -16.19
N MET A 254 15.61 -34.21 -16.30
CA MET A 254 14.39 -34.80 -15.78
C MET A 254 14.65 -35.24 -14.34
N PHE A 255 14.05 -34.54 -13.38
CA PHE A 255 14.05 -34.93 -11.98
C PHE A 255 12.87 -35.84 -11.68
N ASP A 256 13.15 -37.01 -11.12
CA ASP A 256 12.15 -37.93 -10.56
C ASP A 256 12.20 -37.87 -9.03
N PRO A 257 11.22 -37.23 -8.36
CA PRO A 257 11.20 -37.12 -6.90
C PRO A 257 11.01 -38.46 -6.19
N ALA A 258 10.37 -39.45 -6.83
CA ALA A 258 10.12 -40.76 -6.23
C ALA A 258 11.39 -41.63 -6.20
N GLN A 259 12.25 -41.48 -7.20
CA GLN A 259 13.53 -42.19 -7.27
C GLN A 259 14.73 -41.35 -6.81
N ASN A 260 14.54 -40.05 -6.65
CA ASN A 260 15.59 -39.07 -6.44
C ASN A 260 16.71 -39.15 -7.49
N THR A 261 16.33 -39.10 -8.76
CA THR A 261 17.29 -39.16 -9.88
C THR A 261 17.16 -37.95 -10.80
N PHE A 262 18.29 -37.48 -11.32
CA PHE A 262 18.37 -36.43 -12.33
C PHE A 262 18.91 -37.05 -13.62
N GLN A 263 18.06 -37.17 -14.63
CA GLN A 263 18.46 -37.70 -15.95
C GLN A 263 18.71 -36.55 -16.92
N PRO A 264 19.90 -36.44 -17.54
CA PRO A 264 20.19 -35.35 -18.47
C PRO A 264 19.31 -35.47 -19.71
N VAL A 265 18.58 -34.39 -20.04
CA VAL A 265 17.77 -34.27 -21.26
C VAL A 265 18.52 -33.48 -22.33
N MET A 266 19.33 -32.51 -21.89
CA MET A 266 20.14 -31.65 -22.75
C MET A 266 21.62 -31.73 -22.35
N GLN A 267 22.51 -31.72 -23.34
CA GLN A 267 23.94 -31.61 -23.09
C GLN A 267 24.29 -30.15 -22.70
N PRO A 268 24.98 -29.93 -21.57
CA PRO A 268 25.37 -28.59 -21.16
C PRO A 268 26.36 -27.95 -22.14
N THR A 269 26.31 -26.63 -22.30
CA THR A 269 27.24 -25.84 -23.12
C THR A 269 27.80 -24.68 -22.31
N GLU A 270 29.14 -24.58 -22.23
CA GLU A 270 29.80 -23.49 -21.51
C GLU A 270 29.42 -22.12 -22.08
N GLY A 271 29.19 -21.15 -21.19
CA GLY A 271 28.74 -19.80 -21.56
C GLY A 271 27.28 -19.70 -22.03
N VAL A 272 26.52 -20.80 -21.98
CA VAL A 272 25.08 -20.82 -22.26
C VAL A 272 24.33 -21.23 -21.00
N MET A 273 23.27 -20.49 -20.66
CA MET A 273 22.37 -20.85 -19.56
C MET A 273 20.97 -21.14 -20.10
N VAL A 274 20.33 -22.16 -19.53
CA VAL A 274 18.90 -22.38 -19.72
C VAL A 274 18.17 -21.64 -18.58
N SER A 275 17.60 -20.48 -18.88
CA SER A 275 16.87 -19.67 -17.89
C SER A 275 15.44 -20.14 -17.65
N ASP A 276 14.81 -20.77 -18.66
CA ASP A 276 13.40 -21.13 -18.66
C ASP A 276 13.16 -22.46 -19.38
N ILE A 277 12.07 -23.14 -19.04
CA ILE A 277 11.62 -24.39 -19.66
C ILE A 277 10.18 -24.25 -20.13
N ALA A 278 9.97 -24.42 -21.44
CA ALA A 278 8.65 -24.50 -22.04
C ALA A 278 8.32 -25.96 -22.39
N VAL A 279 7.22 -26.49 -21.86
CA VAL A 279 6.79 -27.87 -22.07
C VAL A 279 5.51 -27.91 -22.90
N ALA A 280 5.58 -28.58 -24.06
CA ALA A 280 4.40 -28.92 -24.86
C ALA A 280 3.90 -30.31 -24.46
N GLN A 281 2.86 -30.37 -23.61
CA GLN A 281 2.22 -31.62 -23.19
C GLN A 281 0.69 -31.48 -23.20
N PRO A 282 -0.06 -32.57 -23.44
CA PRO A 282 -1.48 -32.58 -23.13
C PRO A 282 -1.67 -32.49 -21.62
N ARG A 283 -2.57 -31.62 -21.17
CA ARG A 283 -2.99 -31.53 -19.77
C ARG A 283 -4.49 -31.24 -19.68
N PRO A 284 -5.17 -31.57 -18.56
CA PRO A 284 -6.51 -31.08 -18.31
C PRO A 284 -6.57 -29.56 -18.42
N LEU A 285 -7.59 -29.06 -19.11
CA LEU A 285 -7.83 -27.62 -19.19
C LEU A 285 -8.15 -27.11 -17.78
N PRO A 286 -7.47 -26.04 -17.29
CA PRO A 286 -7.88 -25.38 -16.07
C PRO A 286 -9.34 -24.93 -16.12
N ASN A 287 -9.96 -24.74 -14.95
CA ASN A 287 -11.32 -24.20 -14.90
C ASN A 287 -11.37 -22.81 -15.56
N ILE A 288 -12.41 -22.54 -16.34
CA ILE A 288 -12.64 -21.22 -16.90
C ILE A 288 -13.30 -20.34 -15.85
N ILE A 289 -12.65 -19.23 -15.51
CA ILE A 289 -13.25 -18.14 -14.73
C ILE A 289 -13.62 -17.05 -15.74
N PRO A 290 -14.92 -16.81 -16.01
CA PRO A 290 -15.32 -15.74 -16.91
C PRO A 290 -15.02 -14.38 -16.29
N ASP A 291 -14.64 -13.41 -17.11
CA ASP A 291 -14.47 -12.02 -16.66
C ASP A 291 -15.77 -11.53 -16.02
N GLN A 292 -15.66 -10.83 -14.89
CA GLN A 292 -16.85 -10.36 -14.17
C GLN A 292 -17.73 -9.46 -15.04
N SER A 293 -17.10 -8.68 -15.94
CA SER A 293 -17.77 -7.84 -16.94
C SER A 293 -18.66 -8.64 -17.90
N SER A 294 -18.28 -9.87 -18.23
CA SER A 294 -19.04 -10.77 -19.09
C SER A 294 -20.16 -11.52 -18.35
N SER A 295 -20.03 -11.66 -17.04
CA SER A 295 -20.99 -12.39 -16.20
C SER A 295 -22.24 -11.58 -15.83
N GLY A 296 -22.22 -10.26 -16.07
CA GLY A 296 -23.30 -9.33 -15.69
C GLY A 296 -23.40 -9.07 -14.18
N SER A 297 -22.41 -9.51 -13.40
CA SER A 297 -22.38 -9.36 -11.93
C SER A 297 -21.91 -7.99 -11.45
N LEU A 298 -21.24 -7.22 -12.32
CA LEU A 298 -20.67 -5.92 -11.98
C LEU A 298 -21.73 -4.83 -11.88
N ASN A 299 -21.50 -3.87 -10.99
CA ASN A 299 -22.30 -2.65 -10.96
C ASN A 299 -21.97 -1.77 -12.17
N GLN A 300 -22.84 -1.73 -13.17
CA GLN A 300 -22.58 -1.00 -14.41
C GLN A 300 -22.40 0.51 -14.19
N ASN A 301 -23.05 1.11 -13.18
CA ASN A 301 -22.85 2.52 -12.86
C ASN A 301 -21.41 2.77 -12.39
N TRP A 302 -20.83 1.82 -11.64
CA TRP A 302 -19.44 1.89 -11.18
C TRP A 302 -18.46 1.66 -12.32
N VAL A 303 -18.74 0.69 -13.21
CA VAL A 303 -17.95 0.48 -14.43
C VAL A 303 -17.89 1.76 -15.26
N ASN A 304 -19.04 2.42 -15.50
CA ASN A 304 -19.11 3.65 -16.28
C ASN A 304 -18.40 4.84 -15.59
N ALA A 305 -18.35 4.84 -14.26
CA ALA A 305 -17.67 5.86 -13.47
C ALA A 305 -16.17 5.54 -13.23
N ASN A 306 -15.67 4.41 -13.74
CA ASN A 306 -14.32 3.90 -13.52
C ASN A 306 -13.93 3.78 -12.03
N VAL A 307 -14.86 3.25 -11.23
CA VAL A 307 -14.67 3.01 -9.79
C VAL A 307 -14.95 1.55 -9.44
N GLY A 308 -14.31 1.07 -8.38
CA GLY A 308 -14.77 -0.07 -7.59
C GLY A 308 -15.21 0.41 -6.20
N ALA A 309 -15.38 -0.51 -5.25
CA ALA A 309 -15.66 -0.17 -3.86
C ALA A 309 -14.91 -1.08 -2.89
N ILE A 310 -14.62 -0.54 -1.71
CA ILE A 310 -14.03 -1.25 -0.58
C ILE A 310 -15.05 -1.30 0.56
N ASP A 311 -15.22 -2.48 1.15
CA ASP A 311 -16.12 -2.75 2.28
C ASP A 311 -15.32 -3.31 3.46
N ILE A 312 -15.19 -2.54 4.52
CA ILE A 312 -14.45 -2.90 5.74
C ILE A 312 -15.48 -3.13 6.84
N ARG A 313 -15.53 -4.33 7.41
CA ARG A 313 -16.51 -4.65 8.46
C ARG A 313 -16.27 -3.85 9.73
N SER A 314 -15.02 -3.68 10.17
CA SER A 314 -14.66 -2.71 11.19
C SER A 314 -13.18 -2.36 11.16
N VAL A 315 -12.84 -1.08 11.21
CA VAL A 315 -11.45 -0.62 11.41
C VAL A 315 -10.91 -0.90 12.81
N TYR A 316 -11.73 -1.41 13.74
CA TYR A 316 -11.31 -1.88 15.06
C TYR A 316 -11.06 -3.39 15.12
N ASP A 317 -11.38 -4.12 14.06
CA ASP A 317 -11.01 -5.52 13.89
C ASP A 317 -9.57 -5.56 13.39
N PHE A 318 -8.62 -5.93 14.26
CA PHE A 318 -7.22 -6.16 13.88
C PHE A 318 -6.91 -7.64 13.93
N ASP A 319 -6.71 -8.22 12.75
CA ASP A 319 -6.38 -9.63 12.61
C ASP A 319 -7.42 -10.59 13.25
N GLY A 320 -8.71 -10.25 13.15
CA GLY A 320 -9.81 -11.02 13.74
C GLY A 320 -10.08 -10.70 15.22
N VAL A 321 -9.43 -9.67 15.77
CA VAL A 321 -9.52 -9.29 17.19
C VAL A 321 -10.14 -7.92 17.35
N ASP A 322 -11.14 -7.83 18.24
CA ASP A 322 -11.74 -6.56 18.65
C ASP A 322 -10.73 -5.74 19.47
N THR A 323 -10.31 -4.60 18.91
CA THR A 323 -9.41 -3.63 19.57
C THR A 323 -10.11 -2.36 20.02
N ALA A 324 -11.42 -2.26 19.81
CA ALA A 324 -12.20 -1.14 20.31
C ALA A 324 -12.20 -1.13 21.84
N LYS A 325 -12.48 0.05 22.42
CA LYS A 325 -12.54 0.21 23.88
C LYS A 325 -13.95 0.64 24.29
N PRO A 326 -14.69 -0.15 25.09
CA PRO A 326 -14.35 -1.49 25.58
C PRO A 326 -14.50 -2.63 24.55
N ASP A 327 -15.36 -2.46 23.53
CA ASP A 327 -15.65 -3.43 22.47
C ASP A 327 -16.43 -2.72 21.33
N ILE A 328 -16.48 -3.32 20.13
CA ILE A 328 -17.14 -2.76 18.93
C ILE A 328 -18.63 -2.51 19.18
N ALA A 329 -19.32 -3.43 19.87
CA ALA A 329 -20.75 -3.29 20.17
C ALA A 329 -21.05 -2.05 21.03
N THR A 330 -20.11 -1.65 21.88
CA THR A 330 -20.22 -0.45 22.72
C THR A 330 -19.96 0.82 21.92
N VAL A 331 -18.99 0.80 21.00
CA VAL A 331 -18.72 1.97 20.13
C VAL A 331 -19.81 2.20 19.09
N ALA A 332 -20.48 1.11 18.65
CA ALA A 332 -21.62 1.14 17.76
C ALA A 332 -22.86 1.82 18.38
N ASP A 333 -22.95 1.87 19.71
CA ASP A 333 -24.08 2.42 20.45
C ASP A 333 -23.86 3.91 20.79
N PRO A 334 -24.55 4.84 20.11
CA PRO A 334 -24.33 6.28 20.30
C PRO A 334 -24.65 6.80 21.72
N VAL A 335 -25.45 6.08 22.52
CA VAL A 335 -25.71 6.47 23.92
C VAL A 335 -24.51 6.12 24.81
N LYS A 336 -23.78 5.04 24.49
CA LYS A 336 -22.62 4.60 25.27
C LYS A 336 -21.34 5.33 24.87
N THR A 337 -21.19 5.66 23.59
CA THR A 337 -20.06 6.44 23.07
C THR A 337 -20.54 7.63 22.23
N PRO A 338 -21.03 8.71 22.88
CA PRO A 338 -21.51 9.89 22.17
C PRO A 338 -20.38 10.60 21.43
N ALA A 339 -20.66 11.07 20.22
CA ALA A 339 -19.70 11.78 19.38
C ALA A 339 -19.59 13.30 19.72
N THR A 340 -19.55 13.70 21.00
CA THR A 340 -19.53 15.13 21.44
C THR A 340 -18.11 15.71 21.66
N ALA A 341 -17.60 16.57 20.77
CA ALA A 341 -16.21 17.02 20.80
C ALA A 341 -15.73 17.47 22.21
N GLY A 342 -14.59 16.94 22.67
CA GLY A 342 -14.00 17.28 23.98
C GLY A 342 -14.48 16.43 25.17
N SER A 343 -15.36 15.44 24.97
CA SER A 343 -15.72 14.50 26.03
C SER A 343 -14.58 13.50 26.32
N THR A 344 -14.36 13.16 27.59
CA THR A 344 -13.45 12.08 28.04
C THR A 344 -13.86 10.69 27.53
N VAL A 345 -15.02 10.58 26.87
CA VAL A 345 -15.52 9.37 26.21
C VAL A 345 -15.00 9.24 24.76
N TRP A 346 -14.61 10.34 24.09
CA TRP A 346 -13.98 10.27 22.76
C TRP A 346 -12.76 9.36 22.58
N PRO A 347 -11.87 9.16 23.58
CA PRO A 347 -10.80 8.16 23.44
C PRO A 347 -11.30 6.76 23.10
N ASN A 348 -12.59 6.46 23.29
CA ASN A 348 -13.19 5.16 23.01
C ASN A 348 -13.65 5.00 21.55
N ARG A 349 -13.81 6.10 20.79
CA ARG A 349 -14.08 6.07 19.33
C ARG A 349 -13.05 6.91 18.57
N PRO A 350 -11.78 6.49 18.55
CA PRO A 350 -10.71 7.28 17.94
C PRO A 350 -10.79 7.33 16.42
N ALA A 351 -11.23 6.27 15.74
CA ALA A 351 -11.35 6.26 14.28
C ALA A 351 -12.58 7.04 13.80
N ARG A 352 -12.37 7.98 12.88
CA ARG A 352 -13.40 8.90 12.37
C ARG A 352 -13.46 8.95 10.86
N PHE A 353 -12.33 8.75 10.20
CA PHE A 353 -12.24 8.79 8.75
C PHE A 353 -11.29 7.71 8.24
N VAL A 354 -11.46 7.33 6.99
CA VAL A 354 -10.42 6.68 6.19
C VAL A 354 -9.96 7.67 5.12
N ARG A 355 -8.65 7.80 4.95
CA ARG A 355 -8.02 8.49 3.82
C ARG A 355 -7.62 7.48 2.76
N LEU A 356 -7.98 7.77 1.53
CA LEU A 356 -7.59 7.02 0.34
C LEU A 356 -6.34 7.67 -0.26
N GLU A 357 -5.28 6.91 -0.44
CA GLU A 357 -3.97 7.41 -0.90
C GLU A 357 -3.52 6.62 -2.14
N LYS A 358 -2.92 7.30 -3.11
CA LYS A 358 -2.47 6.71 -4.38
C LYS A 358 -0.97 6.89 -4.53
N ALA A 359 -0.30 5.87 -5.06
CA ALA A 359 1.07 6.01 -5.52
C ALA A 359 1.17 7.02 -6.68
N VAL A 360 2.23 7.81 -6.68
CA VAL A 360 2.56 8.66 -7.82
C VAL A 360 3.66 7.98 -8.61
N SER A 361 3.29 7.49 -9.79
CA SER A 361 4.17 6.75 -10.66
C SER A 361 5.27 7.65 -11.22
N ILE A 362 6.52 7.20 -11.12
CA ILE A 362 7.68 8.01 -11.52
C ILE A 362 8.09 7.65 -12.94
N PRO A 363 8.17 8.63 -13.86
CA PRO A 363 8.54 8.36 -15.24
C PRO A 363 10.04 8.06 -15.40
N PRO A 364 10.43 7.43 -16.52
CA PRO A 364 11.84 7.32 -16.90
C PRO A 364 12.50 8.69 -17.05
N ARG A 365 13.81 8.77 -16.80
CA ARG A 365 14.59 10.03 -16.89
C ARG A 365 14.57 10.66 -18.29
N THR A 366 14.24 9.89 -19.33
CA THR A 366 14.07 10.36 -20.70
C THR A 366 12.78 11.17 -20.90
N VAL A 367 11.78 10.96 -20.04
CA VAL A 367 10.52 11.72 -20.00
C VAL A 367 10.65 12.89 -19.03
N LEU A 368 11.12 12.63 -17.81
CA LEU A 368 11.32 13.66 -16.78
C LEU A 368 12.48 13.28 -15.84
N ASN A 369 13.49 14.14 -15.77
CA ASN A 369 14.69 13.92 -14.94
C ASN A 369 14.62 14.68 -13.62
N LEU A 370 13.81 14.19 -12.68
CA LEU A 370 13.62 14.80 -11.36
C LEU A 370 14.92 14.81 -10.56
N ALA A 371 15.22 15.95 -9.92
CA ALA A 371 16.27 16.04 -8.92
C ALA A 371 15.80 15.42 -7.60
N GLN A 372 16.73 14.90 -6.80
CA GLN A 372 16.40 14.30 -5.49
C GLN A 372 15.65 15.28 -4.56
N ALA A 373 15.94 16.58 -4.69
CA ALA A 373 15.26 17.64 -3.95
C ALA A 373 13.75 17.75 -4.23
N ALA A 374 13.25 17.21 -5.35
CA ALA A 374 11.81 17.19 -5.64
C ALA A 374 11.05 16.28 -4.66
N PHE A 375 11.68 15.22 -4.15
CA PHE A 375 11.05 14.28 -3.21
C PHE A 375 11.16 14.77 -1.75
N GLY A 376 12.26 15.43 -1.40
CA GLY A 376 12.52 15.99 -0.08
C GLY A 376 12.82 14.94 1.00
N ALA A 377 12.13 15.02 2.14
CA ALA A 377 12.23 14.14 3.31
C ALA A 377 11.69 12.73 3.05
N SER A 378 10.90 12.58 2.00
CA SER A 378 10.52 11.29 1.45
C SER A 378 11.42 10.94 0.26
N ASN A 379 11.46 9.66 -0.10
CA ASN A 379 12.08 9.20 -1.34
C ASN A 379 11.04 8.70 -2.35
N TYR A 380 9.79 9.14 -2.23
CA TYR A 380 8.64 8.65 -2.99
C TYR A 380 7.60 9.76 -3.11
N MET A 381 6.61 9.59 -3.99
CA MET A 381 5.50 10.53 -4.11
C MET A 381 4.15 9.86 -3.86
N ILE A 382 3.26 10.53 -3.11
CA ILE A 382 1.90 10.06 -2.75
C ILE A 382 0.90 11.20 -2.88
N GLU A 383 -0.20 10.92 -3.56
CA GLU A 383 -1.39 11.77 -3.65
C GLU A 383 -2.50 11.25 -2.76
N ILE A 384 -3.43 12.13 -2.39
CA ILE A 384 -4.65 11.75 -1.67
C ILE A 384 -5.82 11.76 -2.65
N LEU A 385 -6.59 10.67 -2.67
CA LEU A 385 -7.75 10.49 -3.55
C LEU A 385 -9.03 11.06 -2.91
N GLY A 386 -9.11 11.05 -1.58
CA GLY A 386 -10.25 11.56 -0.83
C GLY A 386 -10.41 10.91 0.54
N TYR A 387 -11.54 11.22 1.17
CA TYR A 387 -11.89 10.82 2.52
C TYR A 387 -13.27 10.18 2.58
N ALA A 388 -13.41 9.22 3.49
CA ALA A 388 -14.66 8.57 3.84
C ALA A 388 -14.88 8.64 5.36
N PRO A 389 -16.12 8.86 5.84
CA PRO A 389 -16.40 8.72 7.27
C PRO A 389 -16.33 7.25 7.72
N VAL A 390 -15.94 7.06 8.97
CA VAL A 390 -16.00 5.76 9.66
C VAL A 390 -17.26 5.72 10.53
N GLU A 391 -18.11 4.72 10.29
CA GLU A 391 -19.37 4.55 11.02
C GLU A 391 -19.13 4.16 12.50
N PRO A 392 -20.13 4.27 13.40
CA PRO A 392 -19.93 4.04 14.83
C PRO A 392 -19.35 2.67 15.19
N ASP A 393 -19.76 1.61 14.50
CA ASP A 393 -19.20 0.25 14.64
C ASP A 393 -17.80 0.08 13.99
N GLY A 394 -17.23 1.15 13.43
CA GLY A 394 -15.95 1.12 12.73
C GLY A 394 -16.06 0.72 11.26
N SER A 395 -17.25 0.41 10.75
CA SER A 395 -17.41 -0.02 9.35
C SER A 395 -17.23 1.12 8.36
N VAL A 396 -16.78 0.78 7.15
CA VAL A 396 -16.57 1.70 6.03
C VAL A 396 -16.98 1.01 4.74
N LYS A 397 -17.79 1.67 3.91
CA LYS A 397 -18.12 1.19 2.57
C LYS A 397 -18.10 2.34 1.58
N ILE A 398 -17.06 2.41 0.75
CA ILE A 398 -16.77 3.58 -0.07
C ILE A 398 -16.30 3.18 -1.46
N GLN A 399 -16.65 4.00 -2.47
CA GLN A 399 -16.08 3.89 -3.81
C GLN A 399 -14.61 4.33 -3.81
N VAL A 400 -13.82 3.70 -4.67
CA VAL A 400 -12.42 4.05 -4.93
C VAL A 400 -12.16 4.03 -6.44
N PRO A 401 -11.23 4.84 -6.96
CA PRO A 401 -10.83 4.76 -8.37
C PRO A 401 -10.35 3.34 -8.71
N ALA A 402 -10.80 2.83 -9.85
CA ALA A 402 -10.33 1.54 -10.35
C ALA A 402 -8.97 1.67 -11.04
N GLN A 403 -8.26 0.54 -11.19
CA GLN A 403 -7.04 0.45 -12.00
C GLN A 403 -5.90 1.37 -11.51
N VAL A 404 -5.81 1.59 -10.19
CA VAL A 404 -4.72 2.35 -9.55
C VAL A 404 -4.19 1.60 -8.33
N ALA A 405 -2.88 1.76 -8.06
CA ALA A 405 -2.27 1.37 -6.80
C ALA A 405 -2.72 2.31 -5.68
N LEU A 406 -3.50 1.79 -4.73
CA LEU A 406 -4.02 2.56 -3.61
C LEU A 406 -3.72 1.91 -2.25
N ARG A 407 -3.71 2.74 -1.21
CA ARG A 407 -3.65 2.32 0.19
C ARG A 407 -4.60 3.12 1.07
N LEU A 408 -4.81 2.65 2.28
CA LEU A 408 -5.76 3.23 3.23
C LEU A 408 -5.06 3.68 4.51
N SER A 409 -5.52 4.79 5.08
CA SER A 409 -5.10 5.28 6.40
C SER A 409 -6.33 5.55 7.26
N VAL A 410 -6.39 4.97 8.47
CA VAL A 410 -7.45 5.28 9.43
C VAL A 410 -7.05 6.52 10.23
N LEU A 411 -7.97 7.48 10.34
CA LEU A 411 -7.70 8.80 10.90
C LEU A 411 -8.55 9.10 12.14
N ASP A 412 -8.02 9.97 12.99
CA ASP A 412 -8.75 10.57 14.10
C ASP A 412 -9.66 11.75 13.69
N ALA A 413 -10.30 12.36 14.68
CA ALA A 413 -11.17 13.52 14.50
C ALA A 413 -10.47 14.75 13.89
N ASN A 414 -9.14 14.84 14.01
CA ASN A 414 -8.32 15.91 13.45
C ASN A 414 -7.75 15.55 12.07
N ALA A 415 -8.26 14.47 11.45
CA ALA A 415 -7.77 13.93 10.18
C ALA A 415 -6.31 13.44 10.21
N ARG A 416 -5.80 13.02 11.37
CA ARG A 416 -4.44 12.51 11.52
C ARG A 416 -4.45 10.99 11.57
N ARG A 417 -3.52 10.35 10.86
CA ARG A 417 -3.41 8.89 10.87
C ARG A 417 -3.15 8.35 12.28
N ILE A 418 -3.89 7.31 12.67
CA ILE A 418 -3.77 6.63 13.97
C ILE A 418 -3.33 5.18 13.86
N THR A 419 -3.20 4.65 12.64
CA THR A 419 -2.73 3.29 12.36
C THR A 419 -1.33 3.30 11.72
N PRO A 420 -0.62 2.16 11.76
CA PRO A 420 0.54 1.95 10.90
C PRO A 420 0.22 2.20 9.44
N VAL A 421 1.25 2.54 8.66
CA VAL A 421 1.15 2.66 7.21
C VAL A 421 0.94 1.27 6.61
N GLN A 422 0.01 1.16 5.67
CA GLN A 422 -0.23 -0.09 4.95
C GLN A 422 0.98 -0.44 4.06
N GLY A 423 1.41 -1.70 4.16
CA GLY A 423 2.61 -2.29 3.56
C GLY A 423 2.62 -2.50 2.05
N VAL A 424 1.43 -2.53 1.45
CA VAL A 424 1.17 -3.11 0.12
C VAL A 424 0.16 -2.27 -0.65
N TRP A 425 0.21 -2.37 -1.98
CA TRP A 425 -0.74 -1.71 -2.88
C TRP A 425 -1.97 -2.58 -3.11
N LEU A 426 -3.15 -2.03 -2.78
CA LEU A 426 -4.42 -2.56 -3.23
C LEU A 426 -4.71 -2.05 -4.65
N GLN A 427 -5.58 -2.77 -5.34
CA GLN A 427 -6.21 -2.35 -6.60
C GLN A 427 -7.64 -2.84 -6.61
N VAL A 428 -8.49 -2.22 -7.42
CA VAL A 428 -9.82 -2.73 -7.77
C VAL A 428 -10.00 -2.64 -9.27
N GLN A 429 -10.73 -3.59 -9.84
CA GLN A 429 -11.26 -3.51 -11.20
C GLN A 429 -12.53 -2.63 -11.22
N PRO A 430 -12.88 -2.03 -12.37
CA PRO A 430 -14.12 -1.27 -12.50
C PRO A 430 -15.34 -2.13 -12.14
N GLY A 431 -16.19 -1.63 -11.24
CA GLY A 431 -17.37 -2.34 -10.76
C GLY A 431 -17.13 -3.38 -9.68
N GLU A 432 -15.88 -3.66 -9.32
CA GLU A 432 -15.52 -4.66 -8.30
C GLU A 432 -15.85 -4.16 -6.88
N LEU A 433 -16.26 -5.08 -6.01
CA LEU A 433 -16.35 -4.88 -4.57
C LEU A 433 -15.32 -5.76 -3.87
N ILE A 434 -14.34 -5.15 -3.19
CA ILE A 434 -13.41 -5.86 -2.32
C ILE A 434 -13.88 -5.73 -0.88
N SER A 435 -13.89 -6.84 -0.14
CA SER A 435 -14.33 -6.88 1.25
C SER A 435 -13.21 -7.31 2.20
N CYS A 436 -13.11 -6.64 3.34
CA CYS A 436 -12.13 -6.93 4.40
C CYS A 436 -12.85 -7.02 5.75
N ASN A 437 -12.41 -7.94 6.62
CA ASN A 437 -12.89 -7.96 8.01
C ASN A 437 -12.48 -6.67 8.75
N GLY A 438 -11.22 -6.25 8.59
CA GLY A 438 -10.68 -5.09 9.26
C GLY A 438 -9.25 -4.78 8.86
N CYS A 439 -8.50 -4.21 9.78
CA CYS A 439 -7.10 -3.85 9.64
C CYS A 439 -6.17 -5.00 10.05
N HIS A 440 -4.87 -4.85 9.78
CA HIS A 440 -3.86 -5.82 10.19
C HIS A 440 -2.69 -5.09 10.89
N LEU A 441 -1.99 -5.79 11.78
CA LEU A 441 -0.76 -5.28 12.38
C LEU A 441 0.47 -5.72 11.55
N PRO A 442 1.55 -4.93 11.56
CA PRO A 442 2.77 -5.29 10.84
C PRO A 442 3.58 -6.40 11.53
N GLN A 443 3.27 -6.75 12.78
CA GLN A 443 3.96 -7.80 13.52
C GLN A 443 2.97 -8.71 14.25
N ALA A 444 3.18 -10.03 14.14
CA ALA A 444 2.46 -11.01 14.92
C ALA A 444 2.71 -10.79 16.42
N SER A 445 1.68 -11.07 17.21
CA SER A 445 1.79 -11.32 18.64
C SER A 445 0.98 -12.55 19.01
N ALA A 446 1.13 -13.06 20.23
CA ALA A 446 0.29 -14.16 20.72
C ALA A 446 -1.20 -13.79 20.74
N GLN A 447 -1.52 -12.49 20.75
CA GLN A 447 -2.86 -11.94 20.75
C GLN A 447 -3.35 -11.54 19.34
N HIS A 448 -2.44 -11.31 18.39
CA HIS A 448 -2.75 -10.88 17.03
C HIS A 448 -1.97 -11.73 16.02
N PRO A 449 -2.58 -12.79 15.44
CA PRO A 449 -1.99 -13.50 14.32
C PRO A 449 -1.88 -12.57 13.10
N LEU A 450 -1.08 -12.87 12.07
CA LEU A 450 -0.88 -11.94 10.95
C LEU A 450 -1.96 -12.12 9.88
N SER A 451 -2.75 -11.09 9.59
CA SER A 451 -3.63 -11.06 8.42
C SER A 451 -2.91 -10.54 7.20
N HIS A 452 -3.14 -11.21 6.07
CA HIS A 452 -2.45 -10.98 4.81
C HIS A 452 -3.39 -10.60 3.66
N GLY A 453 -4.60 -10.14 3.99
CA GLY A 453 -5.61 -9.82 2.98
C GLY A 453 -6.19 -11.02 2.23
N ARG A 454 -5.79 -12.25 2.60
CA ARG A 454 -6.34 -13.50 2.06
C ARG A 454 -7.64 -13.86 2.78
N GLN A 455 -8.66 -14.23 2.01
CA GLN A 455 -9.94 -14.64 2.57
C GLN A 455 -9.82 -15.93 3.40
N GLY A 456 -10.67 -16.05 4.42
CA GLY A 456 -10.73 -17.27 5.25
C GLY A 456 -9.57 -17.45 6.22
N LEU A 457 -8.84 -16.40 6.59
CA LEU A 457 -7.84 -16.45 7.67
C LEU A 457 -8.44 -16.32 9.06
N PHE A 458 -9.40 -15.41 9.23
CA PHE A 458 -10.03 -15.11 10.52
C PHE A 458 -11.53 -14.91 10.37
N HIS A 459 -12.27 -15.21 11.43
CA HIS A 459 -13.62 -14.67 11.59
C HIS A 459 -13.53 -13.17 11.85
N SER A 460 -14.49 -12.40 11.34
CA SER A 460 -14.57 -10.99 11.72
C SER A 460 -14.88 -10.87 13.22
N ALA A 461 -14.20 -9.95 13.89
CA ALA A 461 -14.50 -9.55 15.25
C ALA A 461 -15.87 -8.87 15.37
N TRP A 462 -16.36 -8.27 14.28
CA TRP A 462 -17.68 -7.63 14.23
C TRP A 462 -18.70 -8.45 13.46
N ALA A 463 -19.63 -9.05 14.21
CA ALA A 463 -20.72 -9.83 13.64
C ALA A 463 -21.74 -8.99 12.88
N GLY A 464 -21.85 -7.67 13.14
CA GLY A 464 -22.86 -6.79 12.53
C GLY A 464 -24.22 -6.85 13.23
N ALA A 465 -25.27 -6.47 12.51
CA ALA A 465 -26.64 -6.41 13.00
C ALA A 465 -27.13 -7.76 13.51
N SER A 466 -27.73 -7.78 14.70
CA SER A 466 -28.26 -9.01 15.32
C SER A 466 -29.57 -9.52 14.69
N ALA A 467 -30.31 -8.66 13.98
CA ALA A 467 -31.58 -8.98 13.34
C ALA A 467 -31.83 -8.08 12.13
N ALA A 468 -32.47 -8.64 11.10
CA ALA A 468 -32.99 -7.89 9.96
C ALA A 468 -34.19 -7.02 10.37
N GLY A 469 -34.30 -5.81 9.81
CA GLY A 469 -35.42 -4.90 10.03
C GLY A 469 -35.45 -4.21 11.40
N VAL A 470 -34.40 -4.40 12.22
CA VAL A 470 -34.28 -3.81 13.55
C VAL A 470 -33.16 -2.76 13.54
N PRO A 471 -33.43 -1.50 13.90
CA PRO A 471 -32.38 -0.48 14.02
C PRO A 471 -31.29 -0.90 15.01
N PHE A 472 -30.06 -0.46 14.78
CA PHE A 472 -28.99 -0.60 15.76
C PHE A 472 -29.38 0.06 17.10
N PRO A 473 -28.90 -0.43 18.26
CA PRO A 473 -29.25 0.13 19.56
C PRO A 473 -29.10 1.65 19.62
N ASN A 474 -30.13 2.34 20.11
CA ASN A 474 -30.16 3.80 20.29
C ASN A 474 -29.93 4.64 19.02
N THR A 475 -30.04 4.02 17.84
CA THR A 475 -30.03 4.74 16.56
C THR A 475 -31.43 5.19 16.17
N ILE A 476 -31.50 5.98 15.10
CA ILE A 476 -32.73 6.59 14.57
C ILE A 476 -33.68 5.50 14.07
N PRO A 477 -34.86 5.29 14.71
CA PRO A 477 -35.75 4.19 14.36
C PRO A 477 -36.78 4.56 13.27
N ALA A 478 -36.95 5.85 12.99
CA ALA A 478 -37.86 6.43 12.00
C ALA A 478 -37.37 7.84 11.64
N PRO A 479 -37.78 8.43 10.49
CA PRO A 479 -37.31 9.74 10.07
C PRO A 479 -37.55 10.82 11.14
N VAL A 480 -36.52 11.61 11.46
CA VAL A 480 -36.57 12.69 12.45
C VAL A 480 -36.31 14.03 11.78
N ILE A 481 -37.26 14.95 11.85
CA ILE A 481 -37.08 16.32 11.35
C ILE A 481 -36.27 17.11 12.37
N THR A 482 -35.14 17.65 11.93
CA THR A 482 -34.27 18.53 12.71
C THR A 482 -34.19 19.92 12.08
N ALA A 483 -33.60 20.88 12.79
CA ALA A 483 -33.33 22.21 12.23
C ALA A 483 -32.39 22.18 11.00
N SER A 484 -31.57 21.13 10.88
CA SER A 484 -30.58 20.93 9.81
C SER A 484 -31.05 20.01 8.67
N GLY A 485 -32.31 19.53 8.71
CA GLY A 485 -32.86 18.60 7.71
C GLY A 485 -33.48 17.35 8.35
N THR A 486 -33.85 16.37 7.52
CA THR A 486 -34.38 15.08 8.01
C THR A 486 -33.22 14.12 8.24
N LEU A 487 -33.18 13.51 9.41
CA LEU A 487 -32.32 12.36 9.68
C LEU A 487 -33.10 11.08 9.35
N GLU A 488 -32.53 10.26 8.48
CA GLU A 488 -33.18 9.06 7.94
C GLU A 488 -32.75 7.81 8.71
N PRO A 489 -33.64 6.81 8.88
CA PRO A 489 -33.30 5.57 9.58
C PRO A 489 -32.56 4.59 8.65
N PHE A 490 -31.31 4.29 8.97
CA PHE A 490 -30.54 3.24 8.28
C PHE A 490 -30.77 1.89 8.97
N ILE A 491 -31.75 1.13 8.46
CA ILE A 491 -32.17 -0.14 9.05
C ILE A 491 -31.54 -1.29 8.27
N PRO A 492 -30.79 -2.20 8.94
CA PRO A 492 -30.19 -3.36 8.28
C PRO A 492 -31.27 -4.27 7.68
N GLN A 493 -31.04 -4.77 6.48
CA GLN A 493 -31.96 -5.65 5.74
C GLN A 493 -31.73 -7.13 6.06
N SER A 494 -30.54 -7.46 6.57
CA SER A 494 -30.10 -8.82 6.87
C SER A 494 -29.38 -8.90 8.21
N VAL A 495 -29.39 -10.09 8.83
CA VAL A 495 -28.50 -10.38 9.95
C VAL A 495 -27.05 -10.25 9.47
N GLY A 496 -26.22 -9.57 10.25
CA GLY A 496 -24.79 -9.44 10.01
C GLY A 496 -24.35 -8.22 9.20
N GLU A 497 -25.30 -7.42 8.70
CA GLU A 497 -25.00 -6.13 8.07
C GLU A 497 -24.35 -5.17 9.07
N THR A 498 -23.30 -4.50 8.65
CA THR A 498 -22.66 -3.41 9.37
C THR A 498 -23.42 -2.10 9.20
N MET A 499 -23.08 -1.09 10.01
CA MET A 499 -23.69 0.23 9.91
C MET A 499 -23.43 0.88 8.54
N ALA A 500 -22.23 0.71 7.98
CA ALA A 500 -21.88 1.19 6.65
C ALA A 500 -22.68 0.47 5.56
N GLU A 501 -22.81 -0.86 5.63
CA GLU A 501 -23.64 -1.61 4.69
C GLU A 501 -25.10 -1.15 4.70
N ALA A 502 -25.70 -1.00 5.90
CA ALA A 502 -27.08 -0.54 6.04
C ALA A 502 -27.29 0.88 5.48
N ARG A 503 -26.35 1.78 5.76
CA ARG A 503 -26.39 3.17 5.26
C ARG A 503 -26.21 3.25 3.75
N MET A 504 -25.27 2.49 3.19
CA MET A 504 -25.03 2.50 1.74
C MET A 504 -26.15 1.83 0.98
N ALA A 505 -26.75 0.76 1.51
CA ALA A 505 -27.95 0.16 0.95
C ALA A 505 -29.10 1.17 0.87
N TRP A 506 -29.31 1.96 1.92
CA TRP A 506 -30.29 3.04 1.91
C TRP A 506 -29.96 4.12 0.87
N SER A 507 -28.69 4.57 0.81
CA SER A 507 -28.24 5.60 -0.14
C SER A 507 -28.43 5.16 -1.60
N CYS A 508 -28.13 3.90 -1.92
CA CYS A 508 -28.30 3.36 -3.27
C CYS A 508 -29.77 3.29 -3.72
N LEU A 509 -30.71 3.18 -2.78
CA LEU A 509 -32.14 3.14 -3.07
C LEU A 509 -32.78 4.54 -3.12
N ASN A 510 -32.32 5.47 -2.28
CA ASN A 510 -33.04 6.72 -2.00
C ASN A 510 -32.32 8.00 -2.44
N ASP A 511 -30.99 8.00 -2.56
CA ASP A 511 -30.27 9.19 -2.98
C ASP A 511 -30.28 9.38 -4.50
N HIS A 512 -30.17 10.65 -4.91
CA HIS A 512 -30.00 11.05 -6.30
C HIS A 512 -28.81 12.02 -6.41
N PRO A 513 -27.69 11.61 -7.06
CA PRO A 513 -27.48 10.33 -7.73
C PRO A 513 -27.48 9.12 -6.78
N GLN A 514 -27.78 7.94 -7.30
CA GLN A 514 -27.80 6.70 -6.51
C GLN A 514 -26.45 6.45 -5.83
N CYS A 515 -26.49 5.98 -4.59
CA CYS A 515 -25.30 5.69 -3.79
C CYS A 515 -24.43 6.92 -3.54
N ALA A 516 -25.00 8.13 -3.53
CA ALA A 516 -24.23 9.37 -3.33
C ALA A 516 -23.37 9.37 -2.06
N GLN A 517 -23.79 8.65 -1.01
CA GLN A 517 -23.03 8.57 0.24
C GLN A 517 -21.85 7.59 0.18
N MET A 518 -21.71 6.81 -0.89
CA MET A 518 -20.50 6.00 -1.17
C MET A 518 -19.40 6.81 -1.85
N LEU A 519 -19.66 8.05 -2.27
CA LEU A 519 -18.66 8.88 -2.92
C LEU A 519 -17.68 9.45 -1.88
N PRO A 520 -16.36 9.30 -2.08
CA PRO A 520 -15.39 10.02 -1.29
C PRO A 520 -15.57 11.53 -1.42
N SER A 521 -14.96 12.26 -0.48
CA SER A 521 -14.90 13.71 -0.51
C SER A 521 -13.45 14.18 -0.43
N VAL A 522 -13.07 15.24 -1.14
CA VAL A 522 -11.76 15.90 -0.94
C VAL A 522 -11.69 16.68 0.37
N ASN A 523 -12.83 16.90 1.02
CA ASN A 523 -12.96 17.52 2.32
C ASN A 523 -13.19 16.47 3.41
N VAL A 524 -12.74 16.76 4.64
CA VAL A 524 -13.00 15.91 5.81
C VAL A 524 -14.30 16.37 6.44
N ILE A 525 -15.36 15.60 6.24
CA ILE A 525 -16.73 15.95 6.63
C ILE A 525 -17.32 14.82 7.47
N TYR A 526 -17.74 15.16 8.69
CA TYR A 526 -18.51 14.28 9.56
C TYR A 526 -19.77 15.00 10.03
N THR A 527 -20.90 14.32 9.90
CA THR A 527 -22.17 14.69 10.55
C THR A 527 -22.70 13.45 11.24
N ASP A 528 -23.19 13.60 12.46
CA ASP A 528 -23.82 12.50 13.18
C ASP A 528 -25.22 12.23 12.61
N VAL A 529 -25.32 11.13 11.87
CA VAL A 529 -26.54 10.66 11.22
C VAL A 529 -27.14 9.44 11.92
N TRP A 530 -26.55 8.99 13.03
CA TRP A 530 -26.95 7.75 13.71
C TRP A 530 -27.63 7.99 15.04
N THR A 531 -27.19 8.99 15.80
CA THR A 531 -27.69 9.22 17.15
C THR A 531 -29.16 9.61 17.13
N ASN A 532 -30.01 8.86 17.84
CA ASN A 532 -31.40 9.25 18.04
C ASN A 532 -31.48 10.43 19.05
N PRO A 533 -31.92 11.64 18.61
CA PRO A 533 -31.97 12.81 19.47
C PRO A 533 -32.96 12.70 20.64
N ALA A 534 -33.85 11.70 20.64
CA ALA A 534 -34.76 11.43 21.74
C ALA A 534 -34.07 10.77 22.96
N VAL A 535 -32.88 10.18 22.77
CA VAL A 535 -32.18 9.41 23.83
C VAL A 535 -30.75 9.88 24.09
N ALA A 536 -30.11 10.57 23.14
CA ALA A 536 -28.79 11.17 23.32
C ALA A 536 -28.61 12.43 22.46
N THR A 537 -27.69 13.31 22.83
CA THR A 537 -27.33 14.48 22.02
C THR A 537 -26.47 14.04 20.84
N PRO A 538 -26.87 14.36 19.59
CA PRO A 538 -26.04 14.09 18.42
C PRO A 538 -24.65 14.72 18.52
N GLY A 539 -23.68 14.05 17.93
CA GLY A 539 -22.29 14.47 17.92
C GLY A 539 -22.05 15.80 17.20
N THR A 540 -20.95 16.45 17.56
CA THR A 540 -20.52 17.68 16.90
C THR A 540 -20.01 17.35 15.51
N SER A 541 -20.52 18.05 14.50
CA SER A 541 -20.04 17.91 13.13
C SER A 541 -18.60 18.40 12.99
N ILE A 542 -17.86 17.74 12.10
CA ILE A 542 -16.48 18.11 11.73
C ILE A 542 -16.53 18.55 10.28
N PHE A 543 -16.05 19.75 10.00
CA PHE A 543 -15.95 20.29 8.65
C PHE A 543 -14.58 20.92 8.48
N TYR A 544 -13.68 20.19 7.84
CA TYR A 544 -12.41 20.75 7.39
C TYR A 544 -12.41 20.78 5.88
N ARG A 545 -12.63 21.97 5.32
CA ARG A 545 -12.84 22.15 3.90
C ARG A 545 -11.70 22.98 3.33
N TYR A 546 -11.25 22.67 2.12
CA TYR A 546 -10.18 23.45 1.50
C TYR A 546 -10.61 24.88 1.19
N GLU A 547 -11.89 25.11 0.94
CA GLU A 547 -12.48 26.44 0.83
C GLU A 547 -12.35 27.30 2.11
N ASP A 548 -12.08 26.68 3.26
CA ASP A 548 -11.81 27.37 4.52
C ASP A 548 -10.32 27.68 4.73
N LEU A 549 -9.41 27.25 3.82
CA LEU A 549 -7.97 27.37 4.03
C LEU A 549 -7.48 28.83 4.16
N PHE A 550 -8.07 29.81 3.48
CA PHE A 550 -7.69 31.23 3.64
C PHE A 550 -8.81 32.21 3.25
N THR A 551 -9.04 33.25 4.07
CA THR A 551 -10.01 34.34 3.79
C THR A 551 -9.38 35.57 3.14
N SER A 552 -8.06 35.60 2.91
CA SER A 552 -7.37 36.75 2.32
C SER A 552 -6.12 36.36 1.55
N GLY A 553 -6.25 36.18 0.24
CA GLY A 553 -5.12 36.25 -0.69
C GLY A 553 -4.89 35.02 -1.57
N GLY A 554 -5.82 34.68 -2.47
CA GLY A 554 -5.54 34.01 -3.76
C GLY A 554 -4.78 32.68 -3.79
N GLU A 555 -4.45 32.06 -2.66
CA GLU A 555 -3.68 30.81 -2.61
C GLU A 555 -4.48 29.64 -3.20
N ALA A 556 -3.79 28.77 -3.94
CA ALA A 556 -4.39 27.64 -4.63
C ALA A 556 -4.80 26.53 -3.64
N PHE A 557 -6.02 25.99 -3.81
CA PHE A 557 -6.39 24.76 -3.14
C PHE A 557 -5.52 23.62 -3.68
N PRO A 558 -5.16 22.62 -2.84
CA PRO A 558 -4.39 21.46 -3.29
C PRO A 558 -5.22 20.52 -4.19
N THR A 559 -6.34 20.97 -4.75
CA THR A 559 -7.24 20.19 -5.60
C THR A 559 -8.02 21.12 -6.52
N THR A 560 -8.64 20.58 -7.55
CA THR A 560 -9.42 21.39 -8.50
C THR A 560 -10.76 21.83 -7.90
N ALA A 561 -11.28 22.97 -8.37
CA ALA A 561 -12.60 23.46 -7.95
C ALA A 561 -13.73 22.46 -8.26
N LEU A 562 -13.59 21.67 -9.34
CA LEU A 562 -14.56 20.64 -9.68
C LEU A 562 -14.60 19.56 -8.60
N CYS A 563 -13.44 19.07 -8.17
CA CYS A 563 -13.32 18.03 -7.14
C CYS A 563 -13.81 18.47 -5.75
N ILE A 564 -13.76 19.77 -5.45
CA ILE A 564 -14.38 20.33 -4.23
C ILE A 564 -15.89 20.16 -4.25
N THR A 565 -16.53 20.37 -5.41
CA THR A 565 -17.99 20.31 -5.54
C THR A 565 -18.53 18.93 -5.88
N GLN A 566 -17.76 18.13 -6.60
CA GLN A 566 -18.16 16.82 -7.12
C GLN A 566 -16.91 15.94 -7.25
N TRP A 567 -16.83 14.93 -6.40
CA TRP A 567 -15.76 13.94 -6.50
C TRP A 567 -15.97 13.05 -7.73
N ALA A 568 -14.87 12.69 -8.38
CA ALA A 568 -14.80 11.73 -9.48
C ALA A 568 -13.50 10.90 -9.35
N ALA A 569 -13.40 9.79 -10.08
CA ALA A 569 -12.26 8.86 -9.98
C ALA A 569 -10.89 9.50 -10.29
N ASN A 570 -10.87 10.58 -11.07
CA ASN A 570 -9.65 11.34 -11.39
C ASN A 570 -9.36 12.50 -10.43
N CYS A 571 -10.16 12.69 -9.37
CA CYS A 571 -9.88 13.71 -8.36
C CYS A 571 -8.61 13.39 -7.57
N ARG A 572 -7.73 14.38 -7.44
CA ARG A 572 -6.47 14.32 -6.68
C ARG A 572 -6.36 15.49 -5.73
N ILE A 573 -5.69 15.24 -4.61
CA ILE A 573 -5.19 16.25 -3.70
C ILE A 573 -3.65 16.20 -3.78
N GLU A 574 -3.08 17.27 -4.33
CA GLU A 574 -1.66 17.48 -4.57
C GLU A 574 -1.13 18.55 -3.61
N ILE A 575 -0.20 18.18 -2.73
CA ILE A 575 0.34 19.04 -1.69
C ILE A 575 1.84 19.23 -1.93
N ASN A 576 2.18 20.17 -2.81
CA ASN A 576 3.54 20.66 -2.98
C ASN A 576 3.89 21.66 -1.87
N TYR A 577 5.03 21.48 -1.20
CA TYR A 577 5.44 22.33 -0.08
C TYR A 577 5.52 23.82 -0.47
N PRO A 578 6.15 24.21 -1.60
CA PRO A 578 6.25 25.62 -1.98
C PRO A 578 4.89 26.28 -2.23
N ASN A 579 3.93 25.51 -2.74
CA ASN A 579 2.64 26.02 -3.21
C ASN A 579 1.56 25.99 -2.11
N HIS A 580 1.67 25.11 -1.12
CA HIS A 580 0.58 24.86 -0.18
C HIS A 580 1.00 24.96 1.29
N ILE A 581 2.24 24.61 1.63
CA ILE A 581 2.71 24.63 3.03
C ILE A 581 3.47 25.92 3.36
N GLN A 582 4.37 26.36 2.49
CA GLN A 582 5.07 27.65 2.68
C GLN A 582 4.10 28.83 2.85
N PRO A 583 2.99 28.94 2.09
CA PRO A 583 2.02 30.00 2.29
C PRO A 583 1.41 30.05 3.69
N LEU A 584 1.35 28.93 4.43
CA LEU A 584 0.88 28.93 5.82
C LEU A 584 1.77 29.81 6.73
N TRP A 585 3.07 29.87 6.46
CA TRP A 585 4.03 30.67 7.22
C TRP A 585 4.03 32.14 6.78
N ASP A 586 3.76 32.37 5.50
CA ASP A 586 3.69 33.70 4.88
C ASP A 586 2.30 34.34 5.06
N ALA A 587 1.31 33.58 5.53
CA ALA A 587 -0.04 34.06 5.77
C ALA A 587 -0.07 35.15 6.87
N PRO A 588 -0.74 36.28 6.63
CA PRO A 588 -0.89 37.33 7.64
C PRO A 588 -1.76 36.84 8.83
N ARG A 589 -1.26 36.97 10.06
CA ARG A 589 -1.97 36.61 11.30
C ARG A 589 -2.35 37.87 12.08
N PRO A 590 -3.63 38.32 12.06
CA PRO A 590 -4.08 39.44 12.87
C PRO A 590 -4.10 39.06 14.36
N ASN A 591 -3.53 39.91 15.22
CA ASN A 591 -3.46 39.69 16.67
C ASN A 591 -4.64 40.35 17.41
N PRO A 592 -5.59 39.61 18.01
CA PRO A 592 -6.54 40.18 18.97
C PRO A 592 -5.85 40.31 20.34
N PRO A 593 -5.66 41.52 20.92
CA PRO A 593 -6.58 42.67 20.90
C PRO A 593 -6.00 43.96 20.29
N VAL A 594 -4.84 43.93 19.63
CA VAL A 594 -4.23 45.12 19.02
C VAL A 594 -4.63 45.18 17.55
N ALA A 595 -5.82 45.72 17.29
CA ALA A 595 -6.24 46.04 15.92
C ALA A 595 -5.15 46.90 15.26
N ASN A 596 -4.67 46.44 14.09
CA ASN A 596 -3.73 47.09 13.16
C ASN A 596 -2.28 46.58 13.14
N VAL A 597 -1.95 45.46 13.79
CA VAL A 597 -0.65 44.80 13.58
C VAL A 597 -0.89 43.39 13.03
N ASN A 598 -0.70 43.24 11.72
CA ASN A 598 -0.78 41.98 11.01
C ASN A 598 0.66 41.45 10.82
N HIS A 599 1.01 40.36 11.51
CA HIS A 599 2.34 39.76 11.38
C HIS A 599 2.21 38.38 10.73
N THR A 600 3.01 38.09 9.71
CA THR A 600 3.25 36.71 9.26
C THR A 600 4.12 35.98 10.29
N CYS A 601 4.26 34.65 10.18
CA CYS A 601 5.16 33.89 11.08
C CYS A 601 6.63 34.36 10.96
N THR A 602 6.99 34.97 9.84
CA THR A 602 8.33 35.45 9.49
C THR A 602 8.53 36.96 9.71
N GLN A 603 7.50 37.71 10.13
CA GLN A 603 7.57 39.15 10.37
C GLN A 603 7.78 39.49 11.85
N GLY A 604 8.09 40.77 12.14
CA GLY A 604 8.17 41.27 13.52
C GLY A 604 9.31 40.69 14.37
N GLY A 605 10.28 40.01 13.77
CA GLY A 605 11.37 39.34 14.49
C GLY A 605 11.04 37.96 15.03
N CYS A 606 10.02 37.28 14.49
CA CYS A 606 9.66 35.91 14.84
C CYS A 606 10.58 34.88 14.13
N HIS A 607 10.04 34.07 13.21
CA HIS A 607 10.76 32.97 12.58
C HIS A 607 11.53 33.39 11.32
N ALA A 608 12.38 34.41 11.43
CA ALA A 608 13.21 34.94 10.35
C ALA A 608 14.59 35.39 10.85
N PRO A 609 15.62 35.45 9.99
CA PRO A 609 16.99 35.82 10.37
C PRO A 609 17.18 37.34 10.56
N VAL A 610 16.09 38.09 10.69
CA VAL A 610 16.07 39.53 10.90
C VAL A 610 15.05 39.89 11.98
N ASN A 611 15.39 40.87 12.82
CA ASN A 611 14.45 41.41 13.79
C ASN A 611 13.43 42.38 13.15
N ALA A 612 12.50 42.91 13.95
CA ALA A 612 11.48 43.86 13.48
C ALA A 612 12.05 45.14 12.84
N MET A 613 13.32 45.48 13.10
CA MET A 613 14.01 46.65 12.50
C MET A 613 14.85 46.26 11.25
N GLY A 614 14.79 45.01 10.80
CA GLY A 614 15.54 44.51 9.65
C GLY A 614 17.01 44.19 9.92
N ALA A 615 17.47 44.27 11.18
CA ALA A 615 18.84 43.90 11.53
C ALA A 615 18.97 42.39 11.73
N ALA A 616 20.11 41.81 11.35
CA ALA A 616 20.38 40.39 11.51
C ALA A 616 20.15 39.94 12.96
N ALA A 617 19.39 38.86 13.13
CA ALA A 617 19.03 38.30 14.42
C ALA A 617 18.85 36.78 14.32
N THR A 618 19.03 36.08 15.43
CA THR A 618 18.71 34.65 15.50
C THR A 618 17.19 34.47 15.44
N PRO A 619 16.66 33.64 14.52
CA PRO A 619 15.22 33.35 14.46
C PRO A 619 14.68 32.82 15.79
N ALA A 620 13.44 33.17 16.13
CA ALA A 620 12.79 32.68 17.33
C ALA A 620 12.77 31.13 17.36
N GLY A 621 13.15 30.55 18.49
CA GLY A 621 13.25 29.10 18.65
C GLY A 621 14.33 28.42 17.80
N ASN A 622 15.26 29.20 17.22
CA ASN A 622 16.24 28.76 16.22
C ASN A 622 15.58 28.11 14.99
N LEU A 623 14.38 28.57 14.62
CA LEU A 623 13.63 28.09 13.47
C LEU A 623 13.35 29.23 12.51
N ASP A 624 13.92 29.15 11.30
CA ASP A 624 13.71 30.04 10.18
C ASP A 624 12.63 29.46 9.25
N LEU A 625 11.49 30.15 9.16
CA LEU A 625 10.35 29.75 8.31
C LEU A 625 10.30 30.53 6.99
N THR A 626 11.39 31.20 6.61
CA THR A 626 11.45 31.93 5.34
C THR A 626 11.58 30.98 4.14
N LYS A 627 11.03 31.41 3.00
CA LYS A 627 11.17 30.75 1.70
C LYS A 627 12.52 31.00 1.00
N SER A 628 13.54 31.37 1.76
CA SER A 628 14.91 31.50 1.21
C SER A 628 15.43 30.14 0.79
N ALA A 629 16.33 30.08 -0.18
CA ALA A 629 17.01 28.84 -0.55
C ALA A 629 17.83 28.31 0.65
N SER A 630 17.67 27.02 0.97
CA SER A 630 18.43 26.39 2.05
C SER A 630 19.91 26.29 1.71
N ALA A 631 20.76 26.43 2.73
CA ALA A 631 22.20 26.23 2.57
C ALA A 631 22.60 24.77 2.29
N ASN A 632 21.79 23.80 2.74
CA ASN A 632 22.08 22.37 2.57
C ASN A 632 21.59 21.84 1.21
N VAL A 633 20.38 22.25 0.82
CA VAL A 633 19.73 21.85 -0.44
C VAL A 633 19.16 23.11 -1.09
N PRO A 634 19.92 23.81 -1.96
CA PRO A 634 19.51 25.11 -2.50
C PRO A 634 18.20 25.12 -3.30
N GLN A 635 17.76 23.97 -3.80
CA GLN A 635 16.48 23.78 -4.49
C GLN A 635 15.28 23.74 -3.52
N GLU A 636 15.53 23.60 -2.22
CA GLU A 636 14.51 23.55 -1.18
C GLU A 636 14.52 24.83 -0.33
N PHE A 637 13.36 25.18 0.23
CA PHE A 637 13.25 26.31 1.15
C PHE A 637 13.90 26.01 2.51
N THR A 638 14.49 27.03 3.12
CA THR A 638 15.06 26.97 4.48
C THR A 638 14.03 26.49 5.50
N SER A 639 12.78 26.96 5.38
CA SER A 639 11.65 26.53 6.19
C SER A 639 11.40 25.02 6.14
N TYR A 640 11.40 24.43 4.96
CA TYR A 640 11.24 22.98 4.76
C TYR A 640 12.36 22.23 5.48
N GLN A 641 13.59 22.65 5.20
CA GLN A 641 14.79 22.01 5.71
C GLN A 641 14.89 22.08 7.23
N GLN A 642 14.61 23.23 7.84
CA GLN A 642 14.69 23.36 9.30
C GLN A 642 13.51 22.69 10.04
N LEU A 643 12.33 22.56 9.42
CA LEU A 643 11.21 21.86 10.03
C LEU A 643 11.46 20.34 10.13
N LEU A 644 12.08 19.75 9.11
CA LEU A 644 12.15 18.29 8.95
C LEU A 644 13.52 17.68 9.23
N PHE A 645 14.59 18.47 9.26
CA PHE A 645 15.95 17.98 9.48
C PHE A 645 16.68 18.75 10.59
N PRO A 646 17.63 18.12 11.29
CA PRO A 646 18.50 18.83 12.20
C PRO A 646 19.35 19.87 11.48
N HIS A 647 19.55 21.03 12.12
CA HIS A 647 20.42 22.10 11.60
C HIS A 647 21.26 22.73 12.70
N ASN A 648 22.35 23.38 12.30
CA ASN A 648 23.31 23.96 13.23
C ASN A 648 23.20 25.48 13.27
N THR A 649 23.19 26.05 14.48
CA THR A 649 23.23 27.50 14.73
C THR A 649 24.35 27.82 15.71
N VAL A 650 25.02 28.96 15.52
CA VAL A 650 26.08 29.42 16.44
C VAL A 650 25.48 30.34 17.50
N ILE A 651 25.56 29.93 18.77
CA ILE A 651 25.13 30.72 19.92
C ILE A 651 26.34 31.00 20.80
N MET A 652 26.65 32.29 21.01
CA MET A 652 27.80 32.74 21.80
C MET A 652 29.14 32.09 21.37
N GLY A 653 29.33 31.92 20.06
CA GLY A 653 30.55 31.32 19.48
C GLY A 653 30.62 29.80 19.54
N THR A 654 29.58 29.12 20.04
CA THR A 654 29.51 27.65 20.08
C THR A 654 28.43 27.15 19.12
N GLN A 655 28.76 26.13 18.32
CA GLN A 655 27.78 25.49 17.43
C GLN A 655 26.85 24.58 18.25
N GLN A 656 25.54 24.75 18.04
CA GLN A 656 24.50 23.91 18.64
C GLN A 656 23.59 23.37 17.54
N THR A 657 23.09 22.15 17.72
CA THR A 657 22.17 21.50 16.79
C THR A 657 20.74 21.62 17.30
N PHE A 658 19.83 22.02 16.42
CA PHE A 658 18.40 22.17 16.66
C PHE A 658 17.61 21.32 15.66
N GLY A 659 16.31 21.13 15.93
CA GLY A 659 15.43 20.32 15.10
C GLY A 659 15.73 18.81 15.16
N PRO A 660 15.01 18.00 14.37
CA PRO A 660 13.83 18.39 13.58
C PRO A 660 12.66 18.79 14.49
N TYR A 661 11.71 19.55 13.97
CA TYR A 661 10.52 20.00 14.72
C TYR A 661 9.27 19.21 14.36
N LEU A 662 9.30 18.47 13.26
CA LEU A 662 8.20 17.66 12.75
C LEU A 662 8.69 16.25 12.41
N ASN A 663 7.78 15.27 12.48
CA ASN A 663 8.02 13.91 11.99
C ASN A 663 7.48 13.78 10.56
N ALA A 664 8.39 13.67 9.59
CA ALA A 664 8.03 13.21 8.26
C ALA A 664 7.37 11.83 8.36
N GLY A 665 6.23 11.67 7.69
CA GLY A 665 5.45 10.44 7.69
C GLY A 665 4.48 10.28 8.85
N SER A 666 4.35 11.22 9.81
CA SER A 666 3.31 11.10 10.85
C SER A 666 2.96 12.43 11.53
N ALA A 667 1.70 12.88 11.38
CA ALA A 667 1.15 14.02 12.10
C ALA A 667 0.97 13.73 13.61
N ASN A 668 0.79 12.47 13.98
CA ASN A 668 0.71 12.01 15.37
C ASN A 668 2.07 11.58 15.95
N GLY A 669 3.16 11.71 15.19
CA GLY A 669 4.52 11.51 15.68
C GLY A 669 4.84 12.49 16.83
N GLY A 670 5.72 12.11 17.74
CA GLY A 670 5.97 12.89 18.97
C GLY A 670 6.32 14.36 18.73
N LEU A 671 7.13 14.67 17.71
CA LEU A 671 7.49 16.05 17.35
C LEU A 671 6.32 16.77 16.68
N SER A 672 5.68 16.14 15.69
CA SER A 672 4.51 16.68 14.99
C SER A 672 3.36 17.00 15.94
N ALA A 673 3.03 16.08 16.85
CA ALA A 673 1.98 16.25 17.84
C ALA A 673 2.27 17.42 18.77
N LEU A 674 3.52 17.55 19.24
CA LEU A 674 3.95 18.70 20.05
C LEU A 674 3.85 20.01 19.28
N PHE A 675 4.25 20.03 18.01
CA PHE A 675 4.17 21.21 17.15
C PHE A 675 2.71 21.62 16.92
N LEU A 676 1.87 20.70 16.45
CA LEU A 676 0.44 20.94 16.17
C LEU A 676 -0.32 21.38 17.43
N ASN A 677 0.02 20.83 18.60
CA ASN A 677 -0.61 21.21 19.86
C ASN A 677 -0.29 22.65 20.29
N ARG A 678 0.80 23.26 19.80
CA ARG A 678 1.08 24.69 20.07
C ARG A 678 0.06 25.61 19.41
N PHE A 679 -0.60 25.17 18.34
CA PHE A 679 -1.60 25.95 17.62
C PHE A 679 -3.02 25.63 18.07
N ALA A 680 -3.23 24.52 18.77
CA ALA A 680 -4.53 24.13 19.28
C ALA A 680 -5.14 25.22 20.18
N THR A 681 -6.40 25.54 19.94
CA THR A 681 -7.17 26.52 20.72
C THR A 681 -7.20 26.09 22.19
N GLY A 682 -6.85 27.01 23.10
CA GLY A 682 -6.85 26.73 24.55
C GLY A 682 -5.63 25.97 25.08
N SER A 683 -4.61 25.69 24.24
CA SER A 683 -3.37 25.01 24.66
C SER A 683 -2.49 25.81 25.65
N GLY A 684 -2.83 27.07 25.93
CA GLY A 684 -1.99 27.99 26.72
C GLY A 684 -0.69 28.42 26.02
N SER A 685 -0.46 27.93 24.79
CA SER A 685 0.66 28.33 23.94
C SER A 685 0.48 29.76 23.44
N THR A 686 1.61 30.46 23.24
CA THR A 686 1.62 31.77 22.57
C THR A 686 1.19 31.72 21.10
N HIS A 687 1.08 30.52 20.53
CA HIS A 687 0.64 30.28 19.15
C HIS A 687 -0.80 29.76 19.07
N ALA A 688 -1.50 29.63 20.21
CA ALA A 688 -2.85 29.07 20.25
C ALA A 688 -3.82 29.90 19.39
N GLY A 689 -4.51 29.25 18.45
CA GLY A 689 -5.46 29.89 17.55
C GLY A 689 -4.85 30.69 16.41
N TYR A 690 -3.52 30.66 16.21
CA TYR A 690 -2.89 31.33 15.07
C TYR A 690 -3.18 30.63 13.74
N MET A 691 -3.45 29.33 13.78
CA MET A 691 -3.85 28.53 12.61
C MET A 691 -5.28 28.06 12.74
N THR A 692 -6.02 28.09 11.64
CA THR A 692 -7.36 27.53 11.54
C THR A 692 -7.32 26.00 11.55
N PRO A 693 -8.44 25.33 11.85
CA PRO A 693 -8.52 23.88 11.72
C PRO A 693 -8.21 23.37 10.30
N ALA A 694 -8.57 24.11 9.25
CA ALA A 694 -8.27 23.73 7.86
C ALA A 694 -6.76 23.77 7.57
N GLU A 695 -6.05 24.78 8.08
CA GLU A 695 -4.59 24.89 7.97
C GLU A 695 -3.86 23.77 8.73
N LEU A 696 -4.35 23.45 9.94
CA LEU A 696 -3.81 22.33 10.73
C LEU A 696 -4.07 20.97 10.09
N ARG A 697 -5.22 20.82 9.41
CA ARG A 697 -5.51 19.66 8.57
C ARG A 697 -4.48 19.55 7.45
N LEU A 698 -4.29 20.60 6.64
CA LEU A 698 -3.36 20.57 5.50
C LEU A 698 -1.94 20.18 5.93
N LEU A 699 -1.47 20.74 7.05
CA LEU A 699 -0.18 20.39 7.62
C LEU A 699 -0.13 18.92 8.08
N SER A 700 -1.22 18.41 8.68
CA SER A 700 -1.32 17.01 9.11
C SER A 700 -1.32 16.04 7.91
N GLU A 701 -2.03 16.38 6.83
CA GLU A 701 -2.07 15.60 5.59
C GLU A 701 -0.68 15.47 4.98
N TRP A 702 0.00 16.61 4.79
CA TRP A 702 1.36 16.66 4.28
C TRP A 702 2.33 15.83 5.11
N LEU A 703 2.26 15.93 6.45
CA LEU A 703 3.11 15.14 7.34
C LEU A 703 2.84 13.65 7.19
N ASP A 704 1.58 13.22 7.19
CA ASP A 704 1.23 11.81 7.15
C ASP A 704 1.67 11.12 5.84
N ILE A 705 1.62 11.83 4.70
CA ILE A 705 2.03 11.27 3.39
C ILE A 705 3.54 11.31 3.16
N GLY A 706 4.33 11.68 4.17
CA GLY A 706 5.80 11.64 4.10
C GLY A 706 6.49 13.01 4.11
N ALA A 707 5.75 14.11 4.28
CA ALA A 707 6.26 15.48 4.25
C ALA A 707 7.08 15.78 2.98
N GLN A 708 6.61 15.27 1.84
CA GLN A 708 7.26 15.35 0.54
C GLN A 708 7.45 16.83 0.11
N TYR A 709 8.48 17.14 -0.67
CA TYR A 709 8.66 18.51 -1.16
C TYR A 709 7.70 18.81 -2.32
N PHE A 710 7.58 17.87 -3.26
CA PHE A 710 6.52 17.79 -4.25
C PHE A 710 5.88 16.42 -4.21
N ASN A 711 4.58 16.34 -4.49
CA ASN A 711 3.90 15.08 -4.77
C ASN A 711 3.29 15.02 -6.16
N ASN A 712 3.38 16.10 -6.95
CA ASN A 712 3.16 16.09 -8.39
C ASN A 712 4.52 16.26 -9.11
N PRO A 713 5.02 15.24 -9.83
CA PRO A 713 6.31 15.30 -10.52
C PRO A 713 6.30 16.29 -11.70
N PHE A 714 5.13 16.53 -12.32
CA PHE A 714 4.98 17.42 -13.47
C PHE A 714 4.65 18.87 -13.09
N ASP A 715 4.69 19.23 -11.81
CA ASP A 715 4.58 20.62 -11.39
C ASP A 715 5.69 21.46 -12.08
N PRO A 716 5.36 22.61 -12.72
CA PRO A 716 6.32 23.39 -13.49
C PRO A 716 7.54 23.90 -12.70
N ILE A 717 7.46 23.95 -11.37
CA ILE A 717 8.57 24.37 -10.50
C ILE A 717 9.23 23.20 -9.75
N ALA A 718 8.86 21.95 -10.06
CA ALA A 718 9.52 20.78 -9.52
C ALA A 718 11.02 20.76 -9.91
N PRO A 719 11.96 20.54 -8.96
CA PRO A 719 13.39 20.49 -9.25
C PRO A 719 13.77 19.38 -10.25
N LEU A 720 14.52 19.74 -11.30
CA LEU A 720 15.07 18.83 -12.32
C LEU A 720 16.61 18.82 -12.30
N ASN A 721 17.23 17.74 -12.83
CA ASN A 721 18.69 17.60 -12.97
C ASN A 721 19.23 18.10 -14.31
#